data_AF-A0A951N1P4-F1
#
_entry.id   AF-A0A951N1P4-F1
#
_cell.length_a   1.000
_cell.length_b   1.000
_cell.length_c   1.000
_cell.angle_alpha   90.00
_cell.angle_beta   90.00
_cell.angle_gamma   90.00
#
_symmetry.space_group_name_H-M   'P 1'
#
loop_
_entity.id
_entity.type
_entity.pdbx_description
1 polymer ?
#
loop_
_entity_poly.entity_id
_entity_poly.type
_entity_poly.pdbx_seq_one_letter_code
_entity_poly.pdbx_strand_id
1 'polypeptide(L)'
;MYRHFFTALWLFLLLCATNSLAFAVSPPTPPDFAPAAALVRAKVESGEVPGAVLLIEHQGRVAVRQAFGNAALRPQPRALSPNSIFDLASLTKPVATSTAIMMLLESGKIELDAPVARYLPASGQPDKAGITIRHLLTHTSGLAAGGAYSGKTRTVPQIVAEIAATTLKSPPGESFLYSDFSFLILGAVVEAVAGRPLDQFCRERIFEPLGMKDTFFRRVGAPLEPQILARVAATTSRDDTPENRALVHDPTARALGGVAGNAGLFSTADDLARFGRMILNGGELDGRRLLKPETVRMWLAPQSPALRGERTLGWDMASPYSVRGALSAQSFGHTGFTGTSMWIDPASKTFIILLTNAVHAQPSASVVALRRAVSNAVAASLATPLAVQTGLDVLVGENFKRLEGRKIGVVCNHTAIDRQGRHLVDLLAANPKINIVALFSPEHGIRGEVDAIVSDSKDPKTGLKIFSLYDYRLPKAQRYRPTPAMLAGIDTLVFDIQDIGARYYTYISTLGYLLEEAKRSNIRVMVLDRPNPLGGNLVEGPILDAKLESFAGYHTMPITHGMTTGELARLFNAERKIGAEVEVVRLSGWKRDLLFDATGLPWINPSPNMRSVRQAWLYAGVGFLETLPLSVGRGTDTPFEIIGAPWLDGVAIAADLNARGLPGVTFVPTRFKPSSSVYSGLDSGGVQIFLWDRATSRPSEMGIHLLDAIRRRHPDRLPREVLMRSADRIGNEAIISMFERGAAPEAIIASWQTDVAEWKKRRAPFLLYP
;
A
#
# COMPACT_ATOMS: atom_id res chain seq x y z
N MET A 1 40.16 -7.14 56.08
CA MET A 1 39.58 -8.07 55.08
C MET A 1 38.87 -7.31 53.93
N TYR A 2 39.43 -6.16 53.46
CA TYR A 2 38.80 -5.26 52.48
C TYR A 2 39.72 -4.87 51.32
N ARG A 3 40.90 -5.50 51.21
CA ARG A 3 41.94 -5.16 50.21
C ARG A 3 42.15 -6.23 49.13
N HIS A 4 41.42 -7.34 49.18
CA HIS A 4 41.49 -8.41 48.17
C HIS A 4 40.25 -8.49 47.26
N PHE A 5 39.18 -7.76 47.58
CA PHE A 5 37.97 -7.73 46.74
C PHE A 5 38.09 -6.74 45.57
N PHE A 6 38.87 -5.66 45.72
CA PHE A 6 39.00 -4.63 44.69
C PHE A 6 39.97 -5.00 43.54
N THR A 7 41.00 -5.80 43.82
CA THR A 7 41.95 -6.27 42.80
C THR A 7 41.36 -7.39 41.93
N ALA A 8 40.49 -8.24 42.48
CA ALA A 8 39.80 -9.28 41.70
C ALA A 8 38.73 -8.69 40.74
N LEU A 9 38.05 -7.60 41.14
CA LEU A 9 37.04 -6.95 40.31
C LEU A 9 37.65 -6.19 39.11
N TRP A 10 38.85 -5.62 39.28
CA TRP A 10 39.57 -4.94 38.19
C TRP A 10 40.18 -5.90 37.17
N LEU A 11 40.71 -7.05 37.61
CA LEU A 11 41.21 -8.07 36.68
C LEU A 11 40.07 -8.76 35.90
N PHE A 12 38.88 -8.91 36.47
CA PHE A 12 37.72 -9.46 35.76
C PHE A 12 37.15 -8.46 34.72
N LEU A 13 37.16 -7.16 35.02
CA LEU A 13 36.76 -6.11 34.07
C LEU A 13 37.75 -5.90 32.92
N LEU A 14 39.05 -6.13 33.15
CA LEU A 14 40.08 -6.08 32.09
C LEU A 14 40.10 -7.33 31.20
N LEU A 15 39.76 -8.53 31.73
CA LEU A 15 39.63 -9.75 30.91
C LEU A 15 38.31 -9.85 30.13
N CYS A 16 37.26 -9.14 30.54
CA CYS A 16 36.03 -9.00 29.74
C CYS A 16 36.14 -7.94 28.62
N ALA A 17 37.18 -7.11 28.61
CA ALA A 17 37.36 -6.04 27.62
C ALA A 17 38.14 -6.45 26.35
N THR A 18 38.78 -7.63 26.32
CA THR A 18 39.69 -8.00 25.19
C THR A 18 39.23 -9.18 24.34
N ASN A 19 38.00 -9.67 24.49
CA ASN A 19 37.41 -10.70 23.61
C ASN A 19 36.08 -10.27 22.96
N SER A 20 35.90 -8.97 22.76
CA SER A 20 34.92 -8.47 21.79
C SER A 20 35.64 -8.27 20.46
N LEU A 21 35.79 -9.33 19.67
CA LEU A 21 35.88 -9.16 18.22
C LEU A 21 34.53 -8.61 17.76
N ALA A 22 34.33 -7.31 17.98
CA ALA A 22 33.32 -6.56 17.27
C ALA A 22 33.68 -6.71 15.79
N PHE A 23 32.91 -7.52 15.07
CA PHE A 23 32.85 -7.40 13.62
C PHE A 23 32.46 -5.95 13.36
N ALA A 24 33.45 -5.11 13.05
CA ALA A 24 33.21 -3.79 12.51
C ALA A 24 32.49 -4.02 11.19
N VAL A 25 31.15 -3.97 11.23
CA VAL A 25 30.33 -3.92 10.03
C VAL A 25 30.74 -2.63 9.35
N SER A 26 31.51 -2.74 8.26
CA SER A 26 31.83 -1.60 7.40
C SER A 26 30.54 -0.83 7.12
N PRO A 27 30.54 0.52 7.21
CA PRO A 27 29.36 1.29 6.88
C PRO A 27 28.89 0.88 5.48
N PRO A 28 27.57 0.69 5.27
CA PRO A 28 27.06 0.27 3.97
C PRO A 28 27.56 1.24 2.90
N THR A 29 28.12 0.68 1.82
CA THR A 29 28.56 1.47 0.66
C THR A 29 27.37 2.30 0.17
N PRO A 30 27.54 3.61 -0.09
CA PRO A 30 26.47 4.42 -0.65
C PRO A 30 25.93 3.81 -1.95
N PRO A 31 24.61 3.88 -2.21
CA PRO A 31 24.02 3.45 -3.47
C PRO A 31 24.74 4.04 -4.69
N ASP A 32 25.12 3.20 -5.66
CA ASP A 32 25.72 3.64 -6.93
C ASP A 32 24.65 3.76 -8.02
N PHE A 33 24.33 4.98 -8.44
CA PHE A 33 23.35 5.26 -9.50
C PHE A 33 23.96 5.44 -10.90
N ALA A 34 25.28 5.26 -11.06
CA ALA A 34 25.94 5.35 -12.37
C ALA A 34 25.34 4.43 -13.45
N PRO A 35 24.87 3.19 -13.14
CA PRO A 35 24.22 2.34 -14.13
C PRO A 35 22.98 2.98 -14.79
N ALA A 36 22.19 3.75 -14.04
CA ALA A 36 21.04 4.46 -14.58
C ALA A 36 21.44 5.53 -15.60
N ALA A 37 22.52 6.29 -15.31
CA ALA A 37 23.07 7.29 -16.23
C ALA A 37 23.66 6.64 -17.50
N ALA A 38 24.32 5.48 -17.37
CA ALA A 38 24.86 4.73 -18.49
C ALA A 38 23.77 4.25 -19.46
N LEU A 39 22.62 3.81 -18.94
CA LEU A 39 21.47 3.42 -19.78
C LEU A 39 20.93 4.58 -20.60
N VAL A 40 20.82 5.78 -20.01
CA VAL A 40 20.37 6.98 -20.73
C VAL A 40 21.39 7.35 -21.81
N ARG A 41 22.69 7.35 -21.49
CA ARG A 41 23.76 7.63 -22.44
C ARG A 41 23.70 6.69 -23.65
N ALA A 42 23.58 5.39 -23.41
CA ALA A 42 23.52 4.39 -24.48
C ALA A 42 22.34 4.63 -25.44
N LYS A 43 21.18 5.04 -24.93
CA LYS A 43 19.99 5.33 -25.76
C LYS A 43 20.11 6.61 -26.58
N VAL A 44 20.89 7.57 -26.10
CA VAL A 44 21.23 8.78 -26.85
C VAL A 44 22.27 8.48 -27.93
N GLU A 45 23.32 7.73 -27.58
CA GLU A 45 24.39 7.33 -28.51
C GLU A 45 23.85 6.42 -29.63
N SER A 46 22.85 5.59 -29.36
CA SER A 46 22.18 4.77 -30.38
C SER A 46 21.20 5.56 -31.25
N GLY A 47 20.98 6.85 -30.98
CA GLY A 47 20.03 7.70 -31.71
C GLY A 47 18.55 7.40 -31.46
N GLU A 48 18.21 6.58 -30.46
CA GLU A 48 16.82 6.24 -30.11
C GLU A 48 16.10 7.44 -29.46
N VAL A 49 16.86 8.29 -28.77
CA VAL A 49 16.39 9.56 -28.22
C VAL A 49 17.41 10.64 -28.59
N PRO A 50 17.00 11.82 -29.09
CA PRO A 50 17.96 12.89 -29.46
C PRO A 50 18.79 13.39 -28.28
N GLY A 51 18.14 13.54 -27.13
CA GLY A 51 18.77 13.97 -25.90
C GLY A 51 17.89 13.78 -24.67
N ALA A 52 18.53 13.77 -23.51
CA ALA A 52 17.87 13.58 -22.23
C ALA A 52 18.56 14.36 -21.10
N VAL A 53 17.79 14.73 -20.08
CA VAL A 53 18.29 15.13 -18.76
C VAL A 53 17.80 14.11 -17.74
N LEU A 54 18.73 13.49 -17.01
CA LEU A 54 18.45 12.59 -15.90
C LEU A 54 18.85 13.28 -14.59
N LEU A 55 17.90 13.36 -13.65
CA LEU A 55 18.15 13.72 -12.27
C LEU A 55 17.65 12.60 -11.34
N ILE A 56 18.52 12.14 -10.46
CA ILE A 56 18.20 11.21 -9.37
C ILE A 56 18.62 11.86 -8.08
N GLU A 57 17.69 11.97 -7.14
CA GLU A 57 17.95 12.42 -5.79
C GLU A 57 17.59 11.31 -4.81
N HIS A 58 18.47 11.06 -3.86
CA HIS A 58 18.30 10.04 -2.82
C HIS A 58 18.58 10.66 -1.45
N GLN A 59 17.62 10.56 -0.53
CA GLN A 59 17.73 11.08 0.84
C GLN A 59 18.15 12.56 0.90
N GLY A 60 17.60 13.38 0.01
CA GLY A 60 17.89 14.82 -0.06
C GLY A 60 19.23 15.18 -0.70
N ARG A 61 19.94 14.22 -1.30
CA ARG A 61 21.21 14.44 -2.00
C ARG A 61 21.07 14.10 -3.48
N VAL A 62 21.41 15.07 -4.34
CA VAL A 62 21.44 14.86 -5.79
C VAL A 62 22.57 13.90 -6.13
N ALA A 63 22.21 12.68 -6.52
CA ALA A 63 23.16 11.62 -6.84
C ALA A 63 23.51 11.60 -8.33
N VAL A 64 22.54 11.93 -9.19
CA VAL A 64 22.76 12.12 -10.63
C VAL A 64 22.09 13.42 -11.06
N ARG A 65 22.79 14.23 -11.85
CA ARG A 65 22.25 15.38 -12.58
C ARG A 65 23.07 15.58 -13.85
N GLN A 66 22.62 14.99 -14.95
CA GLN A 66 23.39 14.94 -16.19
C GLN A 66 22.51 15.18 -17.41
N ALA A 67 23.06 15.88 -18.41
CA ALA A 67 22.47 16.05 -19.73
C ALA A 67 23.24 15.20 -20.75
N PHE A 68 22.51 14.63 -21.70
CA PHE A 68 23.03 13.75 -22.73
C PHE A 68 22.48 14.19 -24.10
N GLY A 69 23.34 14.26 -25.12
CA GLY A 69 22.91 14.50 -26.50
C GLY A 69 22.41 15.92 -26.76
N ASN A 70 21.40 16.00 -27.62
CA ASN A 70 21.01 17.25 -28.28
C ASN A 70 19.58 17.67 -27.96
N ALA A 71 19.40 18.98 -27.74
CA ALA A 71 18.14 19.66 -27.57
C ALA A 71 17.36 19.72 -28.89
N ALA A 72 18.07 19.71 -30.02
CA ALA A 72 17.55 19.54 -31.37
C ALA A 72 18.60 18.88 -32.26
N LEU A 73 18.18 18.07 -33.24
CA LEU A 73 19.02 17.46 -34.27
C LEU A 73 19.05 18.29 -35.55
N ARG A 74 17.95 19.01 -35.84
CA ARG A 74 17.72 19.72 -37.10
C ARG A 74 17.23 21.15 -36.86
N PRO A 75 17.59 22.12 -37.72
CA PRO A 75 18.39 21.95 -38.94
C PRO A 75 19.88 21.73 -38.65
N GLN A 76 20.36 22.12 -37.47
CA GLN A 76 21.69 21.79 -36.96
C GLN A 76 21.58 21.27 -35.52
N PRO A 77 22.46 20.36 -35.09
CA PRO A 77 22.48 19.88 -33.71
C PRO A 77 22.72 21.02 -32.71
N ARG A 78 21.89 21.08 -31.68
CA ARG A 78 22.06 21.97 -30.53
C ARG A 78 22.19 21.13 -29.27
N ALA A 79 23.29 21.27 -28.54
CA ALA A 79 23.54 20.47 -27.34
C ALA A 79 22.49 20.73 -26.23
N LEU A 80 22.14 19.68 -25.48
CA LEU A 80 21.43 19.85 -24.21
C LEU A 80 22.35 20.34 -23.11
N SER A 81 21.75 20.99 -22.14
CA SER A 81 22.36 21.35 -20.86
C SER A 81 21.51 20.82 -19.70
N PRO A 82 22.08 20.64 -18.48
CA PRO A 82 21.29 20.20 -17.33
C PRO A 82 20.13 21.12 -16.94
N ASN A 83 20.18 22.40 -17.35
CA ASN A 83 19.11 23.39 -17.14
C ASN A 83 18.20 23.58 -18.37
N SER A 84 18.24 22.68 -19.35
CA SER A 84 17.33 22.73 -20.50
C SER A 84 15.87 22.55 -20.06
N ILE A 85 14.96 23.21 -20.77
CA ILE A 85 13.52 23.25 -20.48
C ILE A 85 12.80 22.30 -21.45
N PHE A 86 11.90 21.46 -20.95
CA PHE A 86 11.18 20.45 -21.73
C PHE A 86 9.66 20.68 -21.66
N ASP A 87 8.96 20.38 -22.76
CA ASP A 87 7.50 20.17 -22.73
C ASP A 87 7.21 18.91 -21.91
N LEU A 88 6.53 19.08 -20.79
CA LEU A 88 6.25 18.02 -19.84
C LEU A 88 5.09 17.10 -20.26
N ALA A 89 4.31 17.50 -21.27
CA ALA A 89 3.11 16.78 -21.71
C ALA A 89 2.24 16.38 -20.50
N SER A 90 1.91 15.09 -20.36
CA SER A 90 1.04 14.59 -19.30
C SER A 90 1.59 14.67 -17.87
N LEU A 91 2.86 15.00 -17.64
CA LEU A 91 3.33 15.38 -16.29
C LEU A 91 2.63 16.64 -15.76
N THR A 92 2.02 17.46 -16.65
CA THR A 92 1.13 18.57 -16.29
C THR A 92 0.02 18.13 -15.34
N LYS A 93 -0.54 16.93 -15.57
CA LYS A 93 -1.67 16.38 -14.79
C LYS A 93 -1.35 16.35 -13.28
N PRO A 94 -0.33 15.60 -12.82
CA PRO A 94 -0.01 15.57 -11.41
C PRO A 94 0.66 16.85 -10.90
N VAL A 95 1.57 17.46 -11.67
CA VAL A 95 2.41 18.57 -11.17
C VAL A 95 1.60 19.86 -10.99
N ALA A 96 0.74 20.18 -11.96
CA ALA A 96 -0.06 21.41 -11.94
C ALA A 96 -1.50 21.16 -11.50
N THR A 97 -2.25 20.38 -12.28
CA THR A 97 -3.72 20.28 -12.13
C THR A 97 -4.12 19.55 -10.85
N SER A 98 -3.52 18.39 -10.57
CA SER A 98 -3.82 17.63 -9.36
C SER A 98 -3.41 18.40 -8.10
N THR A 99 -2.22 19.00 -8.09
CA THR A 99 -1.78 19.90 -7.00
C THR A 99 -2.77 21.04 -6.77
N ALA A 100 -3.25 21.69 -7.83
CA ALA A 100 -4.24 22.76 -7.70
C ALA A 100 -5.56 22.27 -7.10
N ILE A 101 -6.04 21.10 -7.50
CA ILE A 101 -7.23 20.48 -6.91
C ILE A 101 -7.00 20.15 -5.43
N MET A 102 -5.82 19.65 -5.03
CA MET A 102 -5.50 19.39 -3.63
C MET A 102 -5.48 20.68 -2.79
N MET A 103 -4.98 21.79 -3.33
CA MET A 103 -5.02 23.09 -2.64
C MET A 103 -6.46 23.59 -2.46
N LEU A 104 -7.31 23.43 -3.48
CA LEU A 104 -8.72 23.82 -3.39
C LEU A 104 -9.50 22.93 -2.41
N LEU A 105 -9.20 21.64 -2.39
CA LEU A 105 -9.74 20.68 -1.43
C LEU A 105 -9.36 21.05 0.00
N GLU A 106 -8.07 21.28 0.27
CA GLU A 106 -7.60 21.65 1.61
C GLU A 106 -8.23 22.96 2.11
N SER A 107 -8.50 23.89 1.19
CA SER A 107 -9.20 25.15 1.50
C SER A 107 -10.72 25.00 1.66
N GLY A 108 -11.27 23.79 1.56
CA GLY A 108 -12.71 23.51 1.69
C GLY A 108 -13.55 23.97 0.49
N LYS A 109 -12.93 24.31 -0.64
CA LYS A 109 -13.63 24.78 -1.85
C LYS A 109 -14.11 23.66 -2.75
N ILE A 110 -13.50 22.48 -2.64
CA ILE A 110 -13.85 21.27 -3.39
C ILE A 110 -13.90 20.08 -2.44
N GLU A 111 -14.80 19.13 -2.71
CA GLU A 111 -14.92 17.85 -2.02
C GLU A 111 -14.63 16.72 -3.04
N LEU A 112 -13.89 15.68 -2.64
CA LEU A 112 -13.48 14.59 -3.55
C LEU A 112 -14.65 13.83 -4.14
N ASP A 113 -15.65 13.55 -3.30
CA ASP A 113 -16.77 12.68 -3.62
C ASP A 113 -18.02 13.48 -4.05
N ALA A 114 -17.89 14.81 -4.17
CA ALA A 114 -18.95 15.64 -4.74
C ALA A 114 -19.05 15.43 -6.25
N PRO A 115 -20.28 15.43 -6.81
CA PRO A 115 -20.49 15.43 -8.26
C PRO A 115 -19.79 16.62 -8.92
N VAL A 116 -19.12 16.38 -10.05
CA VAL A 116 -18.40 17.42 -10.80
C VAL A 116 -19.34 18.55 -11.23
N ALA A 117 -20.59 18.22 -11.55
CA ALA A 117 -21.63 19.17 -11.95
C ALA A 117 -21.93 20.23 -10.86
N ARG A 118 -21.56 19.99 -9.59
CA ARG A 118 -21.64 20.99 -8.52
C ARG A 118 -20.75 22.21 -8.80
N TYR A 119 -19.57 21.98 -9.38
CA TYR A 119 -18.58 23.02 -9.67
C TYR A 119 -18.63 23.47 -11.12
N LEU A 120 -19.08 22.60 -12.01
CA LEU A 120 -19.13 22.82 -13.45
C LEU A 120 -20.47 22.36 -14.04
N PRO A 121 -21.56 23.13 -13.89
CA PRO A 121 -22.90 22.68 -14.29
C PRO A 121 -23.01 22.22 -15.75
N ALA A 122 -22.22 22.82 -16.65
CA ALA A 122 -22.17 22.44 -18.07
C ALA A 122 -21.64 21.02 -18.34
N SER A 123 -20.97 20.36 -17.36
CA SER A 123 -20.59 18.95 -17.47
C SER A 123 -21.71 17.99 -17.06
N GLY A 124 -22.81 18.50 -16.50
CA GLY A 124 -23.93 17.72 -15.98
C GLY A 124 -24.83 17.20 -17.10
N GLN A 125 -24.69 15.92 -17.44
CA GLN A 125 -25.65 15.15 -18.23
C GLN A 125 -26.17 13.98 -17.38
N PRO A 126 -27.38 13.44 -17.65
CA PRO A 126 -27.95 12.36 -16.84
C PRO A 126 -27.02 11.16 -16.64
N ASP A 127 -26.27 10.76 -17.69
CA ASP A 127 -25.30 9.66 -17.64
C ASP A 127 -24.02 10.01 -16.85
N LYS A 128 -23.74 11.31 -16.63
CA LYS A 128 -22.53 11.83 -15.97
C LYS A 128 -22.79 12.35 -14.56
N ALA A 129 -24.03 12.30 -14.07
CA ALA A 129 -24.41 12.82 -12.76
C ALA A 129 -23.62 12.17 -11.60
N GLY A 130 -23.17 10.93 -11.76
CA GLY A 130 -22.36 10.20 -10.79
C GLY A 130 -20.84 10.41 -10.88
N ILE A 131 -20.34 11.25 -11.80
CA ILE A 131 -18.90 11.52 -11.89
C ILE A 131 -18.49 12.46 -10.75
N THR A 132 -17.51 12.05 -9.94
CA THR A 132 -16.95 12.83 -8.83
C THR A 132 -15.56 13.36 -9.17
N ILE A 133 -15.04 14.29 -8.36
CA ILE A 133 -13.65 14.78 -8.47
C ILE A 133 -12.65 13.63 -8.32
N ARG A 134 -12.91 12.69 -7.40
CA ARG A 134 -12.13 11.46 -7.23
C ARG A 134 -12.07 10.67 -8.54
N HIS A 135 -13.21 10.40 -9.17
CA HIS A 135 -13.28 9.66 -10.43
C HIS A 135 -12.43 10.29 -11.54
N LEU A 136 -12.39 11.62 -11.62
CA LEU A 136 -11.55 12.32 -12.59
C LEU A 136 -10.05 12.15 -12.26
N LEU A 137 -9.65 12.31 -11.00
CA LEU A 137 -8.26 12.20 -10.55
C LEU A 137 -7.70 10.78 -10.67
N THR A 138 -8.55 9.76 -10.51
CA THR A 138 -8.18 8.34 -10.58
C THR A 138 -8.38 7.73 -11.97
N HIS A 139 -8.89 8.49 -12.94
CA HIS A 139 -9.28 8.00 -14.27
C HIS A 139 -10.28 6.83 -14.21
N THR A 140 -11.25 6.93 -13.31
CA THR A 140 -12.38 5.98 -13.18
C THR A 140 -13.71 6.65 -13.49
N SER A 141 -13.70 7.72 -14.29
CA SER A 141 -14.90 8.50 -14.66
C SER A 141 -15.73 7.87 -15.77
N GLY A 142 -15.16 6.93 -16.52
CA GLY A 142 -15.77 6.39 -17.74
C GLY A 142 -15.64 7.31 -18.96
N LEU A 143 -15.06 8.51 -18.84
CA LEU A 143 -14.86 9.42 -19.97
C LEU A 143 -13.87 8.83 -20.98
N ALA A 144 -14.09 9.13 -22.26
CA ALA A 144 -13.18 8.72 -23.34
C ALA A 144 -11.75 9.25 -23.11
N ALA A 145 -10.78 8.59 -23.76
CA ALA A 145 -9.37 8.92 -23.62
C ALA A 145 -9.02 10.36 -24.05
N GLY A 146 -9.69 10.87 -25.08
CA GLY A 146 -9.48 12.20 -25.65
C GLY A 146 -10.30 12.38 -26.94
N GLY A 147 -10.07 13.49 -27.65
CA GLY A 147 -10.75 13.81 -28.91
C GLY A 147 -9.81 14.35 -29.99
N ALA A 148 -10.32 14.54 -31.20
CA ALA A 148 -9.54 15.02 -32.34
C ALA A 148 -9.54 16.56 -32.41
N TYR A 149 -8.47 17.19 -31.90
CA TYR A 149 -8.34 18.65 -31.77
C TYR A 149 -7.26 19.32 -32.64
N SER A 150 -6.54 18.55 -33.46
CA SER A 150 -5.48 19.08 -34.32
C SER A 150 -6.02 20.19 -35.24
N GLY A 151 -5.36 21.35 -35.25
CA GLY A 151 -5.71 22.50 -36.09
C GLY A 151 -6.97 23.27 -35.65
N LYS A 152 -7.56 22.95 -34.50
CA LYS A 152 -8.76 23.63 -33.97
C LYS A 152 -8.38 24.69 -32.94
N THR A 153 -9.25 25.68 -32.76
CA THR A 153 -9.25 26.59 -31.60
C THR A 153 -10.52 26.36 -30.80
N ARG A 154 -10.40 26.31 -29.47
CA ARG A 154 -11.48 26.10 -28.53
C ARG A 154 -11.31 26.97 -27.30
N THR A 155 -12.43 27.38 -26.74
CA THR A 155 -12.51 27.93 -25.38
C THR A 155 -12.75 26.79 -24.38
N VAL A 156 -12.45 27.03 -23.11
CA VAL A 156 -12.72 26.07 -22.03
C VAL A 156 -14.22 25.68 -21.99
N PRO A 157 -15.20 26.60 -22.05
CA PRO A 157 -16.62 26.23 -22.09
C PRO A 157 -17.00 25.34 -23.28
N GLN A 158 -16.40 25.57 -24.47
CA GLN A 158 -16.67 24.74 -25.64
C GLN A 158 -16.16 23.30 -25.46
N ILE A 159 -14.95 23.11 -24.93
CA ILE A 159 -14.45 21.75 -24.67
C ILE A 159 -15.25 21.06 -23.57
N VAL A 160 -15.65 21.77 -22.51
CA VAL A 160 -16.51 21.20 -21.46
C VAL A 160 -17.83 20.71 -22.06
N ALA A 161 -18.47 21.51 -22.92
CA ALA A 161 -19.70 21.13 -23.60
C ALA A 161 -19.49 19.93 -24.55
N GLU A 162 -18.39 19.90 -25.32
CA GLU A 162 -18.06 18.78 -26.20
C GLU A 162 -17.82 17.48 -25.40
N ILE A 163 -17.11 17.54 -24.27
CA ILE A 163 -16.90 16.39 -23.38
C ILE A 163 -18.23 15.93 -22.78
N ALA A 164 -19.07 16.85 -22.34
CA ALA A 164 -20.39 16.54 -21.80
C ALA A 164 -21.28 15.80 -22.82
N ALA A 165 -21.14 16.11 -24.11
CA ALA A 165 -21.87 15.46 -25.19
C ALA A 165 -21.34 14.05 -25.55
N THR A 166 -20.19 13.62 -25.03
CA THR A 166 -19.66 12.27 -25.30
C THR A 166 -20.34 11.18 -24.47
N THR A 167 -20.42 9.97 -25.01
CA THR A 167 -20.92 8.80 -24.26
C THR A 167 -19.83 8.21 -23.37
N LEU A 168 -20.18 7.86 -22.13
CA LEU A 168 -19.29 7.11 -21.24
C LEU A 168 -18.95 5.73 -21.81
N LYS A 169 -17.70 5.31 -21.61
CA LYS A 169 -17.20 3.98 -21.96
C LYS A 169 -17.46 2.94 -20.89
N SER A 170 -17.74 3.39 -19.66
CA SER A 170 -18.13 2.58 -18.51
C SER A 170 -18.85 3.47 -17.49
N PRO A 171 -19.65 2.89 -16.57
CA PRO A 171 -20.18 3.66 -15.45
C PRO A 171 -19.06 4.22 -14.57
N PRO A 172 -19.24 5.42 -13.97
CA PRO A 172 -18.26 6.00 -13.07
C PRO A 172 -17.96 5.07 -11.88
N GLY A 173 -16.69 4.84 -11.61
CA GLY A 173 -16.21 4.00 -10.51
C GLY A 173 -16.06 2.52 -10.86
N GLU A 174 -16.51 2.05 -12.03
CA GLU A 174 -16.50 0.61 -12.37
C GLU A 174 -15.27 0.15 -13.16
N SER A 175 -14.56 1.05 -13.84
CA SER A 175 -13.32 0.67 -14.56
C SER A 175 -12.29 1.79 -14.62
N PHE A 176 -11.03 1.40 -14.80
CA PHE A 176 -9.93 2.32 -15.07
C PHE A 176 -9.80 2.56 -16.58
N LEU A 177 -9.88 3.83 -16.99
CA LEU A 177 -9.66 4.29 -18.36
C LEU A 177 -8.90 5.62 -18.36
N TYR A 178 -7.60 5.57 -18.71
CA TYR A 178 -6.78 6.77 -18.82
C TYR A 178 -7.39 7.79 -19.79
N SER A 179 -7.63 9.01 -19.28
CA SER A 179 -8.47 10.01 -19.95
C SER A 179 -7.94 11.43 -19.78
N ASP A 180 -7.56 12.06 -20.90
CA ASP A 180 -7.23 13.48 -20.96
C ASP A 180 -8.46 14.36 -20.68
N PHE A 181 -9.65 13.91 -21.11
CA PHE A 181 -10.90 14.60 -20.80
C PHE A 181 -11.12 14.77 -19.31
N SER A 182 -10.74 13.77 -18.51
CA SER A 182 -10.86 13.89 -17.05
C SER A 182 -10.05 15.07 -16.50
N PHE A 183 -8.84 15.28 -17.02
CA PHE A 183 -7.99 16.39 -16.59
C PHE A 183 -8.30 17.73 -17.24
N LEU A 184 -8.90 17.75 -18.44
CA LEU A 184 -9.46 18.98 -19.01
C LEU A 184 -10.61 19.51 -18.15
N ILE A 185 -11.50 18.63 -17.68
CA ILE A 185 -12.57 18.98 -16.77
C ILE A 185 -12.01 19.44 -15.41
N LEU A 186 -11.00 18.75 -14.85
CA LEU A 186 -10.35 19.22 -13.61
C LEU A 186 -9.71 20.61 -13.77
N GLY A 187 -9.07 20.89 -14.91
CA GLY A 187 -8.55 22.23 -15.22
C GLY A 187 -9.67 23.29 -15.23
N ALA A 188 -10.79 22.99 -15.88
CA ALA A 188 -11.96 23.88 -15.90
C ALA A 188 -12.58 24.07 -14.49
N VAL A 189 -12.59 23.03 -13.66
CA VAL A 189 -13.03 23.11 -12.26
C VAL A 189 -12.13 24.04 -11.46
N VAL A 190 -10.80 23.97 -11.65
CA VAL A 190 -9.86 24.91 -11.00
C VAL A 190 -10.19 26.34 -11.40
N GLU A 191 -10.40 26.62 -12.69
CA GLU A 191 -10.72 27.97 -13.16
C GLU A 191 -12.04 28.49 -12.60
N ALA A 192 -13.09 27.66 -12.62
CA ALA A 192 -14.41 28.00 -12.11
C ALA A 192 -14.40 28.28 -10.60
N VAL A 193 -13.69 27.47 -9.81
CA VAL A 193 -13.67 27.58 -8.35
C VAL A 193 -12.67 28.63 -7.86
N ALA A 194 -11.55 28.81 -8.55
CA ALA A 194 -10.53 29.80 -8.20
C ALA A 194 -10.82 31.20 -8.75
N GLY A 195 -11.71 31.32 -9.73
CA GLY A 195 -12.06 32.59 -10.40
C GLY A 195 -10.90 33.19 -11.19
N ARG A 196 -9.93 32.37 -11.63
CA ARG A 196 -8.76 32.80 -12.40
C ARG A 196 -8.25 31.67 -13.31
N PRO A 197 -7.53 31.99 -14.40
CA PRO A 197 -6.97 30.98 -15.31
C PRO A 197 -6.04 29.98 -14.61
N LEU A 198 -6.01 28.75 -15.12
CA LEU A 198 -5.22 27.65 -14.53
C LEU A 198 -3.73 28.00 -14.43
N ASP A 199 -3.16 28.60 -15.47
CA ASP A 199 -1.74 28.96 -15.50
C ASP A 199 -1.38 30.03 -14.46
N GLN A 200 -2.24 31.03 -14.28
CA GLN A 200 -2.07 32.04 -13.25
C GLN A 200 -2.16 31.43 -11.85
N PHE A 201 -3.16 30.57 -11.61
CA PHE A 201 -3.31 29.88 -10.33
C PHE A 201 -2.05 29.06 -10.01
N CYS A 202 -1.60 28.22 -10.94
CA CYS A 202 -0.44 27.36 -10.72
C CYS A 202 0.84 28.18 -10.52
N ARG A 203 1.06 29.26 -11.28
CA ARG A 203 2.22 30.13 -11.08
C ARG A 203 2.26 30.72 -9.67
N GLU A 204 1.21 31.42 -9.28
CA GLU A 204 1.15 32.17 -8.00
C GLU A 204 1.07 31.25 -6.78
N ARG A 205 0.41 30.11 -6.92
CA ARG A 205 0.09 29.23 -5.79
C ARG A 205 1.01 28.03 -5.67
N ILE A 206 1.69 27.61 -6.74
CA ILE A 206 2.54 26.42 -6.76
C ILE A 206 3.98 26.78 -7.13
N PHE A 207 4.20 27.35 -8.31
CA PHE A 207 5.56 27.48 -8.86
C PHE A 207 6.39 28.56 -8.15
N GLU A 208 5.84 29.76 -7.95
CA GLU A 208 6.53 30.84 -7.25
C GLU A 208 6.82 30.50 -5.77
N PRO A 209 5.87 29.97 -4.97
CA PRO A 209 6.15 29.55 -3.60
C PRO A 209 7.20 28.46 -3.48
N LEU A 210 7.24 27.54 -4.46
CA LEU A 210 8.26 26.50 -4.53
C LEU A 210 9.55 26.98 -5.18
N GLY A 211 9.66 28.22 -5.66
CA GLY A 211 10.84 28.71 -6.37
C GLY A 211 11.16 27.93 -7.66
N MET A 212 10.13 27.39 -8.32
CA MET A 212 10.23 26.73 -9.62
C MET A 212 10.25 27.78 -10.75
N LYS A 213 11.43 28.38 -10.98
CA LYS A 213 11.58 29.62 -11.75
C LYS A 213 11.44 29.44 -13.26
N ASP A 214 11.66 28.23 -13.75
CA ASP A 214 11.64 27.86 -15.16
C ASP A 214 10.42 26.98 -15.49
N THR A 215 9.41 26.97 -14.62
CA THR A 215 8.18 26.20 -14.78
C THR A 215 7.00 27.10 -15.14
N PHE A 216 6.40 26.88 -16.31
CA PHE A 216 5.33 27.72 -16.82
C PHE A 216 4.44 26.96 -17.82
N PHE A 217 3.18 27.38 -17.94
CA PHE A 217 2.35 26.97 -19.08
C PHE A 217 2.70 27.78 -20.32
N ARG A 218 2.83 27.12 -21.46
CA ARG A 218 3.18 27.78 -22.72
C ARG A 218 1.94 28.26 -23.46
N ARG A 219 1.64 29.56 -23.36
CA ARG A 219 0.57 30.19 -24.16
C ARG A 219 0.94 30.25 -25.64
N VAL A 220 0.07 29.70 -26.49
CA VAL A 220 0.23 29.72 -27.96
C VAL A 220 0.20 31.17 -28.44
N GLY A 221 1.18 31.56 -29.26
CA GLY A 221 1.29 32.90 -29.82
C GLY A 221 1.89 33.97 -28.88
N ALA A 222 2.04 33.69 -27.58
CA ALA A 222 2.70 34.63 -26.67
C ALA A 222 4.22 34.65 -26.90
N PRO A 223 4.91 35.81 -26.80
CA PRO A 223 6.38 35.83 -26.85
C PRO A 223 6.99 35.09 -25.66
N LEU A 224 8.18 34.51 -25.86
CA LEU A 224 9.05 34.04 -24.79
C LEU A 224 10.34 34.87 -24.81
N GLU A 225 10.89 35.11 -23.63
CA GLU A 225 12.19 35.76 -23.53
C GLU A 225 13.26 34.92 -24.28
N PRO A 226 14.16 35.55 -25.06
CA PRO A 226 15.15 34.83 -25.86
C PRO A 226 16.00 33.83 -25.05
N GLN A 227 16.36 34.18 -23.82
CA GLN A 227 17.12 33.32 -22.91
C GLN A 227 16.36 32.06 -22.48
N ILE A 228 15.04 32.16 -22.32
CA ILE A 228 14.20 31.01 -22.00
C ILE A 228 14.05 30.15 -23.25
N LEU A 229 13.73 30.76 -24.39
CA LEU A 229 13.56 30.06 -25.66
C LEU A 229 14.82 29.29 -26.07
N ALA A 230 16.01 29.84 -25.85
CA ALA A 230 17.29 29.18 -26.16
C ALA A 230 17.52 27.88 -25.36
N ARG A 231 16.92 27.76 -24.18
CA ARG A 231 17.01 26.58 -23.30
C ARG A 231 15.96 25.51 -23.60
N VAL A 232 14.94 25.81 -24.39
CA VAL A 232 13.86 24.85 -24.67
C VAL A 232 14.36 23.77 -25.64
N ALA A 233 14.17 22.51 -25.26
CA ALA A 233 14.41 21.36 -26.11
C ALA A 233 13.27 21.22 -27.14
N ALA A 234 13.60 20.78 -28.35
CA ALA A 234 12.64 20.65 -29.44
C ALA A 234 11.44 19.78 -29.04
N THR A 235 10.23 20.31 -29.27
CA THR A 235 8.97 19.69 -28.86
C THR A 235 8.25 18.95 -29.99
N THR A 236 8.81 19.00 -31.21
CA THR A 236 8.25 18.37 -32.41
C THR A 236 9.35 17.78 -33.27
N SER A 237 9.01 16.96 -34.26
CA SER A 237 9.96 16.43 -35.26
C SER A 237 10.44 17.45 -36.31
N ARG A 238 9.87 18.66 -36.29
CA ARG A 238 10.18 19.74 -37.24
C ARG A 238 11.54 20.38 -36.92
N ASP A 239 12.04 21.16 -37.88
CA ASP A 239 13.23 21.98 -37.68
C ASP A 239 13.08 22.93 -36.50
N ASP A 240 14.14 23.05 -35.71
CA ASP A 240 14.23 23.84 -34.48
C ASP A 240 14.31 25.34 -34.76
N THR A 241 13.25 25.89 -35.33
CA THR A 241 13.03 27.33 -35.51
C THR A 241 12.44 27.95 -34.24
N PRO A 242 12.57 29.28 -34.02
CA PRO A 242 11.94 29.95 -32.89
C PRO A 242 10.44 29.66 -32.73
N GLU A 243 9.72 29.47 -33.82
CA GLU A 243 8.28 29.17 -33.85
C GLU A 243 7.97 27.73 -33.39
N ASN A 244 8.83 26.77 -33.76
CA ASN A 244 8.64 25.36 -33.44
C ASN A 244 9.22 24.97 -32.07
N ARG A 245 10.27 25.67 -31.60
CA ARG A 245 11.07 25.28 -30.42
C ARG A 245 10.27 25.20 -29.13
N ALA A 246 9.25 26.05 -28.96
CA ALA A 246 8.37 26.07 -27.79
C ALA A 246 6.90 25.87 -28.19
N LEU A 247 6.65 25.03 -29.21
CA LEU A 247 5.30 24.65 -29.58
C LEU A 247 4.81 23.56 -28.61
N VAL A 248 3.66 23.76 -27.97
CA VAL A 248 3.04 22.71 -27.13
C VAL A 248 2.76 21.49 -27.99
N HIS A 249 3.27 20.32 -27.61
CA HIS A 249 3.15 19.11 -28.41
C HIS A 249 1.68 18.66 -28.54
N ASP A 250 0.99 18.60 -27.39
CA ASP A 250 -0.39 18.11 -27.29
C ASP A 250 -1.37 18.97 -28.13
N PRO A 251 -2.09 18.37 -29.09
CA PRO A 251 -2.99 19.12 -29.96
C PRO A 251 -4.22 19.67 -29.22
N THR A 252 -4.67 19.02 -28.15
CA THR A 252 -5.82 19.47 -27.36
C THR A 252 -5.47 20.68 -26.52
N ALA A 253 -4.31 20.64 -25.85
CA ALA A 253 -3.78 21.79 -25.13
C ALA A 253 -3.53 22.97 -26.07
N ARG A 254 -2.97 22.74 -27.27
CA ARG A 254 -2.84 23.79 -28.29
C ARG A 254 -4.16 24.40 -28.70
N ALA A 255 -5.21 23.58 -28.86
CA ALA A 255 -6.53 24.07 -29.20
C ALA A 255 -7.11 25.00 -28.10
N LEU A 256 -6.71 24.80 -26.83
CA LEU A 256 -7.02 25.68 -25.70
C LEU A 256 -6.01 26.83 -25.50
N GLY A 257 -5.20 27.15 -26.51
CA GLY A 257 -4.20 28.22 -26.39
C GLY A 257 -2.99 27.84 -25.53
N GLY A 258 -2.77 26.55 -25.25
CA GLY A 258 -1.60 26.00 -24.57
C GLY A 258 -1.71 25.89 -23.05
N VAL A 259 -2.83 26.31 -22.47
CA VAL A 259 -3.14 26.16 -21.04
C VAL A 259 -4.26 25.14 -20.89
N ALA A 260 -3.93 23.93 -20.43
CA ALA A 260 -4.90 22.86 -20.27
C ALA A 260 -4.55 21.95 -19.10
N GLY A 261 -5.57 21.36 -18.46
CA GLY A 261 -5.33 20.53 -17.28
C GLY A 261 -4.60 19.20 -17.60
N ASN A 262 -4.59 18.76 -18.86
CA ASN A 262 -3.97 17.51 -19.30
C ASN A 262 -2.51 17.67 -19.76
N ALA A 263 -2.11 18.84 -20.28
CA ALA A 263 -0.81 19.11 -20.91
C ALA A 263 -0.54 20.62 -21.06
N GLY A 264 0.67 21.01 -21.52
CA GLY A 264 1.03 22.42 -21.79
C GLY A 264 2.02 23.03 -20.81
N LEU A 265 2.42 22.29 -19.78
CA LEU A 265 3.46 22.71 -18.83
C LEU A 265 4.86 22.48 -19.38
N PHE A 266 5.75 23.44 -19.18
CA PHE A 266 7.18 23.36 -19.48
C PHE A 266 7.95 23.47 -18.17
N SER A 267 9.07 22.75 -18.02
CA SER A 267 9.88 22.78 -16.80
C SER A 267 11.30 22.25 -17.03
N THR A 268 12.13 22.35 -15.99
CA THR A 268 13.47 21.76 -15.89
C THR A 268 13.48 20.59 -14.91
N ALA A 269 14.55 19.79 -14.95
CA ALA A 269 14.74 18.74 -13.95
C ALA A 269 14.92 19.32 -12.53
N ASP A 270 15.54 20.50 -12.40
CA ASP A 270 15.79 21.15 -11.11
C ASP A 270 14.51 21.66 -10.46
N ASP A 271 13.60 22.25 -11.24
CA ASP A 271 12.31 22.70 -10.74
C ASP A 271 11.44 21.52 -10.30
N LEU A 272 11.39 20.46 -11.11
CA LEU A 272 10.70 19.22 -10.73
C LEU A 272 11.33 18.57 -9.50
N ALA A 273 12.64 18.69 -9.29
CA ALA A 273 13.29 18.20 -8.08
C ALA A 273 12.84 18.99 -6.84
N ARG A 274 12.62 20.31 -6.94
CA ARG A 274 12.03 21.11 -5.86
C ARG A 274 10.62 20.62 -5.52
N PHE A 275 9.80 20.36 -6.54
CA PHE A 275 8.48 19.76 -6.35
C PHE A 275 8.54 18.36 -5.69
N GLY A 276 9.47 17.50 -6.11
CA GLY A 276 9.70 16.18 -5.51
C GLY A 276 10.11 16.25 -4.04
N ARG A 277 10.98 17.19 -3.67
CA ARG A 277 11.37 17.46 -2.28
C ARG A 277 10.18 17.94 -1.44
N MET A 278 9.36 18.85 -1.96
CA MET A 278 8.14 19.31 -1.28
C MET A 278 7.22 18.12 -0.94
N ILE A 279 7.03 17.22 -1.89
CA ILE A 279 6.24 15.99 -1.70
C ILE A 279 6.84 15.11 -0.60
N LEU A 280 8.13 14.80 -0.69
CA LEU A 280 8.80 13.92 0.29
C LEU A 280 8.87 14.53 1.70
N ASN A 281 8.82 15.87 1.80
CA ASN A 281 8.78 16.60 3.06
C ASN A 281 7.35 16.92 3.53
N GLY A 282 6.33 16.19 3.05
CA GLY A 282 4.97 16.32 3.56
C GLY A 282 4.33 17.68 3.27
N GLY A 283 4.64 18.28 2.13
CA GLY A 283 4.00 19.51 1.65
C GLY A 283 4.79 20.78 1.94
N GLU A 284 6.05 20.68 2.35
CA GLU A 284 6.89 21.83 2.73
C GLU A 284 8.24 21.83 2.03
N LEU A 285 8.70 23.00 1.61
CA LEU A 285 10.05 23.22 1.09
C LEU A 285 10.56 24.61 1.48
N ASP A 286 11.83 24.71 1.87
CA ASP A 286 12.51 25.97 2.19
C ASP A 286 11.72 26.85 3.19
N GLY A 287 11.12 26.23 4.21
CA GLY A 287 10.29 26.90 5.23
C GLY A 287 8.91 27.38 4.75
N ARG A 288 8.51 27.02 3.52
CA ARG A 288 7.19 27.33 2.97
C ARG A 288 6.34 26.07 2.84
N ARG A 289 5.22 26.04 3.55
CA ARG A 289 4.21 24.98 3.45
C ARG A 289 3.24 25.28 2.31
N LEU A 290 3.18 24.37 1.35
CA LEU A 290 2.25 24.39 0.23
C LEU A 290 0.95 23.65 0.55
N LEU A 291 1.08 22.48 1.21
CA LEU A 291 -0.01 21.59 1.60
C LEU A 291 0.26 21.05 3.02
N LYS A 292 -0.80 20.70 3.74
CA LYS A 292 -0.68 19.98 5.02
C LYS A 292 -0.15 18.56 4.79
N PRO A 293 0.62 18.00 5.75
CA PRO A 293 1.10 16.63 5.66
C PRO A 293 -0.03 15.62 5.47
N GLU A 294 -1.20 15.84 6.07
CA GLU A 294 -2.40 15.00 5.95
C GLU A 294 -2.91 15.00 4.51
N THR A 295 -2.98 16.18 3.87
CA THR A 295 -3.39 16.34 2.48
C THR A 295 -2.43 15.61 1.54
N VAL A 296 -1.12 15.73 1.79
CA VAL A 296 -0.09 15.03 0.99
C VAL A 296 -0.19 13.51 1.16
N ARG A 297 -0.39 13.00 2.39
CA ARG A 297 -0.60 11.57 2.62
C ARG A 297 -1.84 11.06 1.87
N MET A 298 -2.97 11.76 1.98
CA MET A 298 -4.18 11.42 1.24
C MET A 298 -3.97 11.47 -0.29
N TRP A 299 -3.31 12.52 -0.78
CA TRP A 299 -3.04 12.73 -2.22
C TRP A 299 -2.26 11.57 -2.84
N LEU A 300 -1.36 10.98 -2.07
CA LEU A 300 -0.39 9.96 -2.52
C LEU A 300 -0.76 8.53 -2.10
N ALA A 301 -1.81 8.37 -1.30
CA ALA A 301 -2.37 7.06 -1.01
C ALA A 301 -2.96 6.42 -2.27
N PRO A 302 -3.04 5.07 -2.36
CA PRO A 302 -3.93 4.41 -3.31
C PRO A 302 -5.34 4.97 -3.11
N GLN A 303 -5.96 5.46 -4.19
CA GLN A 303 -7.24 6.19 -4.21
C GLN A 303 -8.23 5.62 -5.24
N SER A 304 -7.76 4.74 -6.14
CA SER A 304 -8.60 3.98 -7.05
C SER A 304 -9.25 2.78 -6.35
N PRO A 305 -10.49 2.39 -6.73
CA PRO A 305 -11.03 1.08 -6.38
C PRO A 305 -10.07 -0.03 -6.85
N ALA A 306 -10.17 -1.25 -6.29
CA ALA A 306 -9.30 -2.38 -6.64
C ALA A 306 -9.61 -2.96 -8.05
N LEU A 307 -9.60 -2.11 -9.07
CA LEU A 307 -9.90 -2.39 -10.46
C LEU A 307 -8.59 -2.33 -11.25
N ARG A 308 -8.06 -3.51 -11.65
CA ARG A 308 -6.85 -3.69 -12.50
C ARG A 308 -5.89 -2.48 -12.55
N GLY A 309 -5.24 -2.19 -11.42
CA GLY A 309 -4.22 -1.16 -11.30
C GLY A 309 -4.46 -0.17 -10.17
N GLU A 310 -3.41 0.17 -9.42
CA GLU A 310 -3.49 1.13 -8.32
C GLU A 310 -3.06 2.53 -8.78
N ARG A 311 -3.84 3.54 -8.41
CA ARG A 311 -3.53 4.96 -8.65
C ARG A 311 -3.82 5.79 -7.42
N THR A 312 -3.10 6.89 -7.28
CA THR A 312 -3.41 7.93 -6.30
C THR A 312 -4.32 8.99 -6.94
N LEU A 313 -4.57 10.10 -6.23
CA LEU A 313 -5.26 11.26 -6.79
C LEU A 313 -4.36 11.98 -7.81
N GLY A 314 -4.34 11.51 -9.05
CA GLY A 314 -3.62 12.09 -10.18
C GLY A 314 -2.25 11.50 -10.48
N TRP A 315 -1.76 10.55 -9.68
CA TRP A 315 -0.52 9.80 -9.94
C TRP A 315 -0.80 8.32 -10.25
N ASP A 316 0.12 7.69 -10.96
CA ASP A 316 0.15 6.26 -11.21
C ASP A 316 0.98 5.54 -10.13
N MET A 317 0.55 4.38 -9.65
CA MET A 317 1.36 3.48 -8.81
C MET A 317 1.65 2.17 -9.54
N ALA A 318 0.59 1.51 -10.01
CA ALA A 318 0.65 0.17 -10.57
C ALA A 318 -0.40 -0.06 -11.67
N SER A 319 -0.82 0.99 -12.39
CA SER A 319 -1.69 0.81 -13.55
C SER A 319 -0.98 0.05 -14.68
N PRO A 320 -1.72 -0.46 -15.69
CA PRO A 320 -1.12 -1.04 -16.89
C PRO A 320 -0.13 -0.13 -17.63
N TYR A 321 -0.21 1.19 -17.42
CA TYR A 321 0.71 2.18 -18.00
C TYR A 321 1.96 2.45 -17.16
N SER A 322 2.07 1.81 -15.98
CA SER A 322 3.13 2.09 -15.02
C SER A 322 4.52 1.71 -15.55
N VAL A 323 5.46 2.63 -15.31
CA VAL A 323 6.90 2.45 -15.57
C VAL A 323 7.70 2.32 -14.27
N ARG A 324 7.02 2.01 -13.16
CA ARG A 324 7.60 1.81 -11.82
C ARG A 324 8.84 0.90 -11.82
N GLY A 325 8.79 -0.17 -12.61
CA GLY A 325 9.81 -1.21 -12.55
C GLY A 325 9.84 -1.86 -11.16
N ALA A 326 11.06 -2.06 -10.65
CA ALA A 326 11.34 -2.68 -9.35
C ALA A 326 11.37 -1.73 -8.15
N LEU A 327 10.96 -0.45 -8.32
CA LEU A 327 10.78 0.47 -7.20
C LEU A 327 9.69 -0.04 -6.23
N SER A 328 9.69 0.49 -5.01
CA SER A 328 8.77 0.04 -3.94
C SER A 328 7.31 0.09 -4.37
N ALA A 329 6.47 -0.77 -3.77
CA ALA A 329 5.03 -0.78 -4.05
C ALA A 329 4.34 0.55 -3.70
N GLN A 330 4.94 1.35 -2.81
CA GLN A 330 4.44 2.67 -2.39
C GLN A 330 4.92 3.81 -3.31
N SER A 331 5.82 3.52 -4.26
CA SER A 331 6.26 4.52 -5.22
C SER A 331 5.16 4.87 -6.21
N PHE A 332 5.15 6.13 -6.62
CA PHE A 332 4.18 6.67 -7.56
C PHE A 332 4.87 7.59 -8.55
N GLY A 333 4.26 7.79 -9.71
CA GLY A 333 4.81 8.65 -10.73
C GLY A 333 3.87 8.88 -11.88
N HIS A 334 4.38 9.53 -12.92
CA HIS A 334 3.62 9.76 -14.13
C HIS A 334 4.57 9.94 -15.32
N THR A 335 4.06 9.73 -16.52
CA THR A 335 4.81 9.89 -17.77
C THR A 335 4.22 11.02 -18.61
N GLY A 336 5.04 11.56 -19.53
CA GLY A 336 4.63 12.52 -20.56
C GLY A 336 4.89 11.96 -21.96
N PHE A 337 4.03 12.29 -22.91
CA PHE A 337 4.13 11.77 -24.29
C PHE A 337 5.43 12.16 -25.00
N THR A 338 5.97 13.34 -24.68
CA THR A 338 7.25 13.88 -25.21
C THR A 338 8.48 13.07 -24.81
N GLY A 339 8.32 12.11 -23.90
CA GLY A 339 9.38 11.24 -23.40
C GLY A 339 9.81 11.54 -21.96
N THR A 340 9.17 12.52 -21.32
CA THR A 340 9.39 12.91 -19.92
C THR A 340 8.76 11.94 -18.91
N SER A 341 9.31 11.85 -17.70
CA SER A 341 8.71 11.11 -16.58
C SER A 341 9.28 11.58 -15.24
N MET A 342 8.47 11.46 -14.20
CA MET A 342 8.85 11.65 -12.81
C MET A 342 8.31 10.49 -12.00
N TRP A 343 9.16 9.88 -11.17
CA TRP A 343 8.79 8.81 -10.25
C TRP A 343 9.37 9.10 -8.88
N ILE A 344 8.57 8.97 -7.82
CA ILE A 344 8.94 9.26 -6.44
C ILE A 344 8.71 7.99 -5.62
N ASP A 345 9.70 7.59 -4.84
CA ASP A 345 9.66 6.47 -3.91
C ASP A 345 9.83 6.99 -2.47
N PRO A 346 8.72 7.18 -1.74
CA PRO A 346 8.76 7.62 -0.34
C PRO A 346 9.54 6.66 0.57
N ALA A 347 9.50 5.35 0.30
CA ALA A 347 10.12 4.34 1.15
C ALA A 347 11.64 4.51 1.20
N SER A 348 12.27 4.82 0.07
CA SER A 348 13.70 5.08 -0.03
C SER A 348 14.07 6.57 0.04
N LYS A 349 13.08 7.47 0.11
CA LYS A 349 13.22 8.92 -0.06
C LYS A 349 13.99 9.26 -1.34
N THR A 350 13.62 8.61 -2.44
CA THR A 350 14.27 8.76 -3.75
C THR A 350 13.29 9.30 -4.78
N PHE A 351 13.74 10.12 -5.71
CA PHE A 351 12.97 10.38 -6.93
C PHE A 351 13.85 10.40 -8.18
N ILE A 352 13.22 10.04 -9.29
CA ILE A 352 13.80 9.95 -10.63
C ILE A 352 13.06 10.94 -11.51
N ILE A 353 13.79 11.84 -12.16
CA ILE A 353 13.29 12.73 -13.19
C ILE A 353 14.07 12.43 -14.46
N LEU A 354 13.37 11.97 -15.50
CA LEU A 354 13.94 11.73 -16.82
C LEU A 354 13.17 12.59 -17.82
N LEU A 355 13.82 13.62 -18.36
CA LEU A 355 13.24 14.51 -19.35
C LEU A 355 13.90 14.26 -20.70
N THR A 356 13.12 14.00 -21.74
CA THR A 356 13.66 13.75 -23.08
C THR A 356 12.87 14.52 -24.13
N ASN A 357 13.48 14.69 -25.31
CA ASN A 357 12.85 15.24 -26.52
C ASN A 357 12.64 14.14 -27.58
N ALA A 358 12.22 12.94 -27.16
CA ALA A 358 12.11 11.76 -28.03
C ALA A 358 11.28 12.00 -29.29
N VAL A 359 10.24 12.84 -29.18
CA VAL A 359 9.36 13.25 -30.29
C VAL A 359 10.08 14.02 -31.41
N HIS A 360 11.28 14.55 -31.15
CA HIS A 360 12.08 15.22 -32.17
C HIS A 360 12.81 14.23 -33.10
N ALA A 361 13.15 13.04 -32.62
CA ALA A 361 13.63 11.95 -33.49
C ALA A 361 12.50 11.45 -34.38
N GLN A 362 11.40 11.00 -33.77
CA GLN A 362 10.21 10.51 -34.44
C GLN A 362 8.96 10.87 -33.63
N PRO A 363 7.85 11.34 -34.24
CA PRO A 363 6.65 11.75 -33.52
C PRO A 363 6.02 10.68 -32.61
N SER A 364 6.24 9.40 -32.92
CA SER A 364 5.69 8.24 -32.19
C SER A 364 6.75 7.45 -31.40
N ALA A 365 7.91 8.06 -31.11
CA ALA A 365 8.98 7.39 -30.37
C ALA A 365 8.51 6.95 -28.97
N SER A 366 8.66 5.66 -28.65
CA SER A 366 8.34 5.12 -27.33
C SER A 366 9.58 5.02 -26.48
N VAL A 367 9.56 5.64 -25.30
CA VAL A 367 10.64 5.56 -24.31
C VAL A 367 10.26 4.74 -23.07
N VAL A 368 9.19 3.93 -23.16
CA VAL A 368 8.69 3.10 -22.05
C VAL A 368 9.77 2.15 -21.53
N ALA A 369 10.48 1.48 -22.44
CA ALA A 369 11.56 0.55 -22.09
C ALA A 369 12.71 1.26 -21.36
N LEU A 370 13.14 2.44 -21.84
CA LEU A 370 14.18 3.24 -21.19
C LEU A 370 13.74 3.67 -19.78
N ARG A 371 12.54 4.20 -19.61
CA ARG A 371 12.01 4.61 -18.30
C ARG A 371 12.05 3.44 -17.30
N ARG A 372 11.55 2.27 -17.70
CA ARG A 372 11.53 1.08 -16.85
C ARG A 372 12.96 0.58 -16.53
N ALA A 373 13.87 0.62 -17.50
CA ALA A 373 15.27 0.23 -17.29
C ALA A 373 15.97 1.17 -16.30
N VAL A 374 15.75 2.48 -16.41
CA VAL A 374 16.25 3.48 -15.45
C VAL A 374 15.67 3.22 -14.05
N SER A 375 14.36 3.03 -13.92
CA SER A 375 13.72 2.72 -12.62
C SER A 375 14.28 1.44 -12.00
N ASN A 376 14.50 0.39 -12.81
CA ASN A 376 15.10 -0.86 -12.33
C ASN A 376 16.55 -0.70 -11.90
N ALA A 377 17.35 0.07 -12.65
CA ALA A 377 18.73 0.36 -12.27
C ALA A 377 18.78 1.12 -10.94
N VAL A 378 17.93 2.13 -10.76
CA VAL A 378 17.81 2.85 -9.48
C VAL A 378 17.37 1.93 -8.36
N ALA A 379 16.34 1.11 -8.56
CA ALA A 379 15.89 0.14 -7.56
C ALA A 379 16.98 -0.86 -7.15
N ALA A 380 17.78 -1.33 -8.10
CA ALA A 380 18.92 -2.20 -7.83
C ALA A 380 20.01 -1.49 -7.02
N SER A 381 20.26 -0.21 -7.27
CA SER A 381 21.20 0.61 -6.49
C SER A 381 20.71 0.87 -5.07
N LEU A 382 19.40 1.00 -4.88
CA LEU A 382 18.76 1.15 -3.57
C LEU A 382 18.75 -0.15 -2.76
N ALA A 383 19.04 -1.29 -3.38
CA ALA A 383 19.11 -2.58 -2.70
C ALA A 383 20.39 -2.70 -1.85
N THR A 384 20.38 -2.05 -0.67
CA THR A 384 21.15 -2.45 0.51
C THR A 384 20.14 -2.64 1.66
N PRO A 385 20.20 -3.75 2.41
CA PRO A 385 19.01 -4.50 2.79
C PRO A 385 18.21 -3.84 3.92
N LEU A 386 17.00 -3.39 3.59
CA LEU A 386 15.83 -3.56 4.47
C LEU A 386 15.03 -4.80 4.06
N ALA A 387 15.67 -5.82 3.49
CA ALA A 387 15.04 -7.11 3.28
C ALA A 387 14.91 -7.78 4.65
N VAL A 388 13.77 -7.57 5.28
CA VAL A 388 13.40 -8.30 6.49
C VAL A 388 13.58 -9.78 6.18
N GLN A 389 14.31 -10.49 7.02
CA GLN A 389 14.48 -11.94 6.93
C GLN A 389 13.50 -12.57 7.90
N THR A 390 12.64 -13.45 7.40
CA THR A 390 11.76 -14.28 8.24
C THR A 390 12.58 -15.25 9.09
N GLY A 391 11.98 -15.87 10.10
CA GLY A 391 12.63 -16.97 10.83
C GLY A 391 13.06 -18.10 9.90
N LEU A 392 12.31 -18.37 8.82
CA LEU A 392 12.70 -19.32 7.78
C LEU A 392 13.93 -18.85 7.00
N ASP A 393 13.99 -17.60 6.58
CA ASP A 393 15.17 -17.05 5.89
C ASP A 393 16.44 -17.15 6.75
N VAL A 394 16.31 -16.87 8.05
CA VAL A 394 17.43 -16.98 9.01
C VAL A 394 17.86 -18.44 9.14
N LEU A 395 16.91 -19.37 9.28
CA LEU A 395 17.19 -20.80 9.39
C LEU A 395 17.84 -21.37 8.12
N VAL A 396 17.41 -20.90 6.94
CA VAL A 396 18.04 -21.21 5.64
C VAL A 396 19.49 -20.71 5.62
N GLY A 397 19.72 -19.47 6.07
CA GLY A 397 21.07 -18.89 6.15
C GLY A 397 22.02 -19.66 7.08
N GLU A 398 21.46 -20.30 8.12
CA GLU A 398 22.18 -21.20 9.02
C GLU A 398 22.27 -22.65 8.52
N ASN A 399 21.81 -22.92 7.30
CA ASN A 399 21.74 -24.25 6.70
C ASN A 399 21.02 -25.28 7.58
N PHE A 400 19.95 -24.84 8.27
CA PHE A 400 19.11 -25.68 9.14
C PHE A 400 19.84 -26.34 10.31
N LYS A 401 21.02 -25.83 10.71
CA LYS A 401 21.86 -26.42 11.76
C LYS A 401 21.10 -26.70 13.07
N ARG A 402 20.11 -25.87 13.42
CA ARG A 402 19.28 -26.02 14.63
C ARG A 402 18.38 -27.26 14.64
N LEU A 403 18.20 -27.91 13.49
CA LEU A 403 17.31 -29.04 13.28
C LEU A 403 18.06 -30.36 12.98
N GLU A 404 19.39 -30.33 12.83
CA GLU A 404 20.18 -31.54 12.54
C GLU A 404 20.01 -32.59 13.65
N GLY A 405 19.78 -33.85 13.25
CA GLY A 405 19.62 -34.98 14.17
C GLY A 405 18.29 -35.06 14.94
N ARG A 406 17.37 -34.12 14.70
CA ARG A 406 16.03 -34.08 15.31
C ARG A 406 14.99 -34.82 14.46
N LYS A 407 13.95 -35.33 15.10
CA LYS A 407 12.77 -35.91 14.45
C LYS A 407 11.64 -34.88 14.40
N ILE A 408 11.39 -34.35 13.20
CA ILE A 408 10.70 -33.07 13.05
C ILE A 408 9.25 -33.27 12.60
N GLY A 409 8.33 -32.66 13.34
CA GLY A 409 6.98 -32.38 12.87
C GLY A 409 6.89 -30.95 12.36
N VAL A 410 6.30 -30.71 11.20
CA VAL A 410 6.20 -29.35 10.62
C VAL A 410 4.75 -28.88 10.62
N VAL A 411 4.46 -27.82 11.36
CA VAL A 411 3.16 -27.12 11.38
C VAL A 411 3.25 -25.89 10.48
N CYS A 412 2.66 -25.97 9.29
CA CYS A 412 2.75 -24.90 8.31
C CYS A 412 1.55 -24.89 7.36
N ASN A 413 1.50 -23.86 6.52
CA ASN A 413 0.65 -23.80 5.33
C ASN A 413 1.45 -23.18 4.16
N HIS A 414 0.78 -22.88 3.06
CA HIS A 414 1.39 -22.36 1.84
C HIS A 414 2.08 -21.00 1.99
N THR A 415 1.85 -20.29 3.10
CA THR A 415 2.56 -19.04 3.41
C THR A 415 3.98 -19.26 3.92
N ALA A 416 4.35 -20.51 4.25
CA ALA A 416 5.65 -20.91 4.75
C ALA A 416 6.73 -20.91 3.65
N ILE A 417 6.92 -19.77 2.99
CA ILE A 417 7.92 -19.57 1.94
C ILE A 417 9.05 -18.67 2.41
N ASP A 418 10.24 -18.91 1.87
CA ASP A 418 11.39 -18.00 2.01
C ASP A 418 11.29 -16.84 0.99
N ARG A 419 12.23 -15.89 1.06
CA ARG A 419 12.25 -14.75 0.12
C ARG A 419 12.44 -15.15 -1.35
N GLN A 420 12.92 -16.37 -1.63
CA GLN A 420 13.07 -16.91 -2.98
C GLN A 420 11.80 -17.62 -3.46
N GLY A 421 10.72 -17.64 -2.66
CA GLY A 421 9.47 -18.31 -3.00
C GLY A 421 9.51 -19.82 -2.81
N ARG A 422 10.51 -20.35 -2.10
CA ARG A 422 10.65 -21.80 -1.84
C ARG A 422 9.96 -22.15 -0.54
N HIS A 423 9.17 -23.22 -0.56
CA HIS A 423 8.38 -23.65 0.58
C HIS A 423 9.22 -24.40 1.63
N LEU A 424 8.95 -24.17 2.92
CA LEU A 424 9.63 -24.76 4.08
C LEU A 424 9.79 -26.28 3.96
N VAL A 425 8.68 -26.98 3.69
CA VAL A 425 8.66 -28.46 3.57
C VAL A 425 9.63 -28.94 2.49
N ASP A 426 9.71 -28.24 1.37
CA ASP A 426 10.57 -28.62 0.25
C ASP A 426 12.04 -28.38 0.58
N LEU A 427 12.33 -27.26 1.26
CA LEU A 427 13.67 -26.91 1.72
C LEU A 427 14.21 -27.91 2.74
N LEU A 428 13.37 -28.30 3.71
CA LEU A 428 13.72 -29.29 4.71
C LEU A 428 13.89 -30.69 4.09
N ALA A 429 12.97 -31.11 3.22
CA ALA A 429 13.03 -32.43 2.59
C ALA A 429 14.21 -32.58 1.62
N ALA A 430 14.69 -31.48 1.03
CA ALA A 430 15.88 -31.49 0.18
C ALA A 430 17.20 -31.61 0.96
N ASN A 431 17.19 -31.42 2.29
CA ASN A 431 18.39 -31.49 3.12
C ASN A 431 18.54 -32.90 3.74
N PRO A 432 19.55 -33.69 3.37
CA PRO A 432 19.70 -35.08 3.83
C PRO A 432 19.98 -35.21 5.33
N LYS A 433 20.33 -34.12 6.02
CA LYS A 433 20.56 -34.12 7.47
C LYS A 433 19.29 -33.90 8.30
N ILE A 434 18.17 -33.64 7.64
CA ILE A 434 16.89 -33.28 8.26
C ILE A 434 15.94 -34.47 8.15
N ASN A 435 15.35 -34.87 9.27
CA ASN A 435 14.41 -35.98 9.33
C ASN A 435 13.00 -35.47 9.64
N ILE A 436 12.17 -35.35 8.60
CA ILE A 436 10.76 -34.98 8.75
C ILE A 436 9.93 -36.24 8.97
N VAL A 437 9.21 -36.29 10.09
CA VAL A 437 8.34 -37.42 10.47
C VAL A 437 6.91 -37.21 9.97
N ALA A 438 6.37 -36.00 10.15
CA ALA A 438 5.00 -35.69 9.75
C ALA A 438 4.79 -34.19 9.50
N LEU A 439 3.74 -33.88 8.76
CA LEU A 439 3.29 -32.54 8.47
C LEU A 439 1.93 -32.30 9.14
N PHE A 440 1.68 -31.08 9.60
CA PHE A 440 0.44 -30.66 10.24
C PHE A 440 -0.07 -29.41 9.54
N SER A 441 -1.31 -29.46 9.08
CA SER A 441 -1.96 -28.33 8.44
C SER A 441 -3.02 -27.73 9.36
N PRO A 442 -3.07 -26.41 9.55
CA PRO A 442 -4.24 -25.74 10.11
C PRO A 442 -5.39 -25.69 9.07
N GLU A 443 -6.28 -24.72 9.23
CA GLU A 443 -7.29 -24.34 8.24
C GLU A 443 -6.68 -24.05 6.85
N HIS A 444 -7.42 -24.33 5.77
CA HIS A 444 -7.05 -24.13 4.35
C HIS A 444 -5.95 -25.04 3.75
N GLY A 445 -5.37 -25.97 4.52
CA GLY A 445 -4.47 -26.98 3.96
C GLY A 445 -3.02 -26.52 3.82
N ILE A 446 -2.09 -27.47 3.65
CA ILE A 446 -0.65 -27.17 3.63
C ILE A 446 -0.18 -26.45 2.36
N ARG A 447 -0.89 -26.61 1.23
CA ARG A 447 -0.58 -25.98 -0.06
C ARG A 447 -1.62 -24.92 -0.51
N GLY A 448 -2.62 -24.61 0.31
CA GLY A 448 -3.51 -23.46 0.12
C GLY A 448 -4.54 -23.55 -1.01
N GLU A 449 -4.78 -24.73 -1.57
CA GLU A 449 -5.62 -24.92 -2.76
C GLU A 449 -7.11 -25.07 -2.46
N VAL A 450 -7.52 -25.09 -1.18
CA VAL A 450 -8.85 -25.59 -0.78
C VAL A 450 -9.58 -24.61 0.15
N ASP A 451 -10.67 -24.01 -0.35
CA ASP A 451 -11.68 -23.32 0.48
C ASP A 451 -12.77 -24.32 0.95
N ALA A 452 -12.32 -25.42 1.56
CA ALA A 452 -13.16 -26.52 2.03
C ALA A 452 -12.49 -27.28 3.19
N ILE A 453 -13.22 -28.22 3.78
CA ILE A 453 -12.72 -29.10 4.85
C ILE A 453 -11.51 -29.88 4.33
N VAL A 454 -10.36 -29.74 4.98
CA VAL A 454 -9.15 -30.48 4.64
C VAL A 454 -9.04 -31.68 5.57
N SER A 455 -9.10 -32.89 5.00
CA SER A 455 -8.79 -34.13 5.71
C SER A 455 -7.31 -34.45 5.66
N ASP A 456 -6.88 -35.39 6.50
CA ASP A 456 -5.57 -36.02 6.37
C ASP A 456 -5.26 -36.47 4.94
N SER A 457 -4.02 -36.27 4.51
CA SER A 457 -3.58 -36.57 3.14
C SER A 457 -2.09 -36.92 3.10
N LYS A 458 -1.49 -36.98 1.91
CA LYS A 458 -0.05 -37.07 1.72
C LYS A 458 0.41 -35.89 0.88
N ASP A 459 1.56 -35.32 1.22
CA ASP A 459 2.17 -34.28 0.41
C ASP A 459 2.61 -34.89 -0.93
N PRO A 460 2.17 -34.36 -2.08
CA PRO A 460 2.40 -34.99 -3.37
C PRO A 460 3.88 -35.00 -3.79
N LYS A 461 4.68 -34.06 -3.28
CA LYS A 461 6.09 -33.90 -3.65
C LYS A 461 7.02 -34.74 -2.79
N THR A 462 6.75 -34.84 -1.50
CA THR A 462 7.61 -35.52 -0.52
C THR A 462 7.07 -36.90 -0.10
N GLY A 463 5.79 -37.19 -0.36
CA GLY A 463 5.11 -38.40 0.12
C GLY A 463 4.80 -38.43 1.61
N LEU A 464 5.18 -37.39 2.36
CA LEU A 464 5.00 -37.28 3.81
C LEU A 464 3.52 -37.22 4.19
N LYS A 465 3.18 -37.81 5.34
CA LYS A 465 1.82 -37.76 5.89
C LYS A 465 1.49 -36.34 6.35
N ILE A 466 0.32 -35.84 5.94
CA ILE A 466 -0.27 -34.59 6.41
C ILE A 466 -1.43 -34.93 7.35
N PHE A 467 -1.36 -34.41 8.58
CA PHE A 467 -2.45 -34.42 9.55
C PHE A 467 -3.19 -33.09 9.53
N SER A 468 -4.52 -33.14 9.46
CA SER A 468 -5.34 -31.94 9.56
C SER A 468 -5.61 -31.56 11.02
N LEU A 469 -5.28 -30.32 11.38
CA LEU A 469 -5.66 -29.67 12.63
C LEU A 469 -6.93 -28.81 12.43
N TYR A 470 -7.77 -29.18 11.47
CA TYR A 470 -9.04 -28.52 11.19
C TYR A 470 -10.09 -29.50 10.62
N ASP A 471 -10.10 -30.74 11.09
CA ASP A 471 -11.01 -31.79 10.59
C ASP A 471 -12.39 -31.75 11.27
N TYR A 472 -13.40 -31.28 10.54
CA TYR A 472 -14.78 -31.19 11.04
C TYR A 472 -15.44 -32.53 11.36
N ARG A 473 -14.81 -33.67 11.07
CA ARG A 473 -15.28 -35.01 11.43
C ARG A 473 -14.88 -35.40 12.86
N LEU A 474 -13.84 -34.77 13.43
CA LEU A 474 -13.37 -35.03 14.79
C LEU A 474 -14.13 -34.16 15.82
N PRO A 475 -14.29 -34.56 17.09
CA PRO A 475 -14.91 -33.71 18.11
C PRO A 475 -14.23 -32.33 18.23
N LYS A 476 -14.98 -31.28 18.60
CA LYS A 476 -14.44 -29.91 18.74
C LYS A 476 -13.19 -29.84 19.64
N ALA A 477 -13.16 -30.65 20.70
CA ALA A 477 -12.04 -30.75 21.62
C ALA A 477 -10.76 -31.36 21.01
N GLN A 478 -10.86 -32.08 19.90
CA GLN A 478 -9.75 -32.79 19.26
C GLN A 478 -9.35 -32.19 17.91
N ARG A 479 -10.31 -31.64 17.15
CA ARG A 479 -10.09 -31.23 15.75
C ARG A 479 -9.10 -30.09 15.51
N TYR A 480 -8.62 -29.42 16.56
CA TYR A 480 -7.69 -28.29 16.48
C TYR A 480 -6.33 -28.59 17.14
N ARG A 481 -6.12 -29.84 17.58
CA ARG A 481 -4.99 -30.24 18.43
C ARG A 481 -4.32 -31.48 17.84
N PRO A 482 -2.97 -31.52 17.75
CA PRO A 482 -2.27 -32.76 17.46
C PRO A 482 -2.58 -33.81 18.53
N THR A 483 -2.99 -35.01 18.13
CA THR A 483 -3.19 -36.11 19.09
C THR A 483 -1.86 -36.78 19.45
N PRO A 484 -1.75 -37.48 20.58
CA PRO A 484 -0.54 -38.24 20.93
C PRO A 484 -0.09 -39.22 19.83
N ALA A 485 -1.04 -39.82 19.11
CA ALA A 485 -0.74 -40.71 17.99
C ALA A 485 -0.12 -39.97 16.80
N MET A 486 -0.57 -38.75 16.51
CA MET A 486 0.02 -37.91 15.45
C MET A 486 1.41 -37.41 15.81
N LEU A 487 1.68 -37.22 17.11
CA LEU A 487 2.96 -36.75 17.65
C LEU A 487 3.99 -37.89 17.84
N ALA A 488 3.60 -39.15 17.59
CA ALA A 488 4.45 -40.30 17.85
C ALA A 488 5.76 -40.22 17.04
N GLY A 489 6.89 -40.29 17.76
CA GLY A 489 8.22 -40.27 17.16
C GLY A 489 8.76 -38.89 16.79
N ILE A 490 8.04 -37.81 17.07
CA ILE A 490 8.51 -36.42 16.92
C ILE A 490 9.18 -35.96 18.22
N ASP A 491 10.32 -35.29 18.12
CA ASP A 491 10.99 -34.63 19.26
C ASP A 491 11.01 -33.10 19.15
N THR A 492 10.79 -32.57 17.95
CA THR A 492 10.78 -31.13 17.66
C THR A 492 9.63 -30.79 16.71
N LEU A 493 8.79 -29.83 17.09
CA LEU A 493 7.76 -29.24 16.25
C LEU A 493 8.25 -27.88 15.72
N VAL A 494 8.22 -27.69 14.40
CA VAL A 494 8.52 -26.41 13.75
C VAL A 494 7.21 -25.75 13.36
N PHE A 495 6.97 -24.51 13.80
CA PHE A 495 5.80 -23.71 13.44
C PHE A 495 6.22 -22.56 12.51
N ASP A 496 5.65 -22.51 11.31
CA ASP A 496 5.90 -21.44 10.34
C ASP A 496 4.63 -21.11 9.54
N ILE A 497 3.91 -20.07 9.97
CA ILE A 497 2.66 -19.62 9.34
C ILE A 497 2.58 -18.09 9.43
N GLN A 498 2.23 -17.44 8.31
CA GLN A 498 1.94 -16.00 8.28
C GLN A 498 0.55 -15.73 8.89
N ASP A 499 0.54 -15.08 10.05
CA ASP A 499 -0.68 -14.55 10.68
C ASP A 499 -1.02 -13.13 10.16
N ILE A 500 -2.14 -12.55 10.59
CA ILE A 500 -2.59 -11.23 10.15
C ILE A 500 -2.68 -10.16 11.26
N GLY A 501 -2.35 -10.49 12.50
CA GLY A 501 -2.32 -9.52 13.60
C GLY A 501 -3.68 -9.25 14.26
N ALA A 502 -4.69 -10.07 13.98
CA ALA A 502 -6.04 -9.99 14.55
C ALA A 502 -6.32 -11.21 15.44
N ARG A 503 -6.79 -10.98 16.68
CA ARG A 503 -7.02 -12.01 17.72
C ARG A 503 -7.83 -13.21 17.23
N TYR A 504 -8.79 -12.95 16.37
CA TYR A 504 -9.74 -13.95 15.89
C TYR A 504 -9.36 -14.59 14.56
N TYR A 505 -8.15 -14.34 14.08
CA TYR A 505 -7.52 -15.16 13.06
C TYR A 505 -6.84 -16.36 13.72
N THR A 506 -7.20 -17.56 13.30
CA THR A 506 -7.11 -18.76 14.15
C THR A 506 -5.72 -19.42 14.20
N TYR A 507 -4.75 -18.97 13.40
CA TYR A 507 -3.40 -19.54 13.37
C TYR A 507 -2.65 -19.37 14.70
N ILE A 508 -2.86 -18.26 15.41
CA ILE A 508 -2.30 -18.07 16.76
C ILE A 508 -2.97 -18.96 17.81
N SER A 509 -4.22 -19.36 17.60
CA SER A 509 -4.90 -20.36 18.44
C SER A 509 -4.33 -21.76 18.21
N THR A 510 -4.04 -22.12 16.95
CA THR A 510 -3.30 -23.34 16.62
C THR A 510 -1.94 -23.37 17.31
N LEU A 511 -1.19 -22.26 17.31
CA LEU A 511 0.08 -22.15 18.03
C LEU A 511 -0.11 -22.38 19.55
N GLY A 512 -1.11 -21.76 20.17
CA GLY A 512 -1.40 -21.94 21.59
C GLY A 512 -1.66 -23.40 21.97
N TYR A 513 -2.53 -24.07 21.20
CA TYR A 513 -2.82 -25.49 21.38
C TYR A 513 -1.60 -26.39 21.09
N LEU A 514 -0.78 -26.04 20.10
CA LEU A 514 0.46 -26.75 19.81
C LEU A 514 1.41 -26.73 21.02
N LEU A 515 1.56 -25.59 21.69
CA LEU A 515 2.39 -25.47 22.90
C LEU A 515 1.90 -26.38 24.03
N GLU A 516 0.59 -26.45 24.25
CA GLU A 516 -0.01 -27.33 25.26
C GLU A 516 0.27 -28.81 24.97
N GLU A 517 0.04 -29.26 23.74
CA GLU A 517 0.27 -30.67 23.37
C GLU A 517 1.75 -31.03 23.30
N ALA A 518 2.60 -30.09 22.87
CA ALA A 518 4.05 -30.27 22.87
C ALA A 518 4.57 -30.46 24.29
N LYS A 519 4.09 -29.66 25.26
CA LYS A 519 4.43 -29.90 26.67
C LYS A 519 4.03 -31.28 27.15
N ARG A 520 2.78 -31.70 26.90
CA ARG A 520 2.26 -33.00 27.34
C ARG A 520 3.07 -34.17 26.78
N SER A 521 3.60 -34.00 25.56
CA SER A 521 4.41 -35.01 24.87
C SER A 521 5.92 -34.83 25.06
N ASN A 522 6.36 -33.85 25.86
CA ASN A 522 7.77 -33.47 26.06
C ASN A 522 8.51 -33.20 24.74
N ILE A 523 7.86 -32.46 23.84
CA ILE A 523 8.35 -32.06 22.52
C ILE A 523 8.76 -30.59 22.55
N ARG A 524 9.90 -30.28 21.94
CA ARG A 524 10.39 -28.92 21.75
C ARG A 524 9.59 -28.20 20.65
N VAL A 525 9.29 -26.92 20.82
CA VAL A 525 8.62 -26.10 19.79
C VAL A 525 9.58 -25.01 19.29
N MET A 526 9.85 -25.02 17.99
CA MET A 526 10.60 -23.97 17.29
C MET A 526 9.63 -23.13 16.46
N VAL A 527 9.51 -21.84 16.77
CA VAL A 527 8.71 -20.88 16.00
C VAL A 527 9.62 -20.14 15.04
N LEU A 528 9.38 -20.29 13.74
CA LEU A 528 10.01 -19.46 12.71
C LEU A 528 9.20 -18.17 12.63
N ASP A 529 9.72 -17.12 13.24
CA ASP A 529 8.92 -15.92 13.44
C ASP A 529 8.62 -15.21 12.11
N ARG A 530 7.46 -14.55 12.04
CA ARG A 530 7.01 -13.80 10.86
C ARG A 530 6.54 -12.40 11.26
N PRO A 531 6.71 -11.38 10.39
CA PRO A 531 6.23 -10.04 10.69
C PRO A 531 4.72 -10.03 10.96
N ASN A 532 4.29 -9.26 11.97
CA ASN A 532 2.89 -8.89 12.10
C ASN A 532 2.57 -7.88 10.99
N PRO A 533 1.62 -8.15 10.08
CA PRO A 533 1.42 -7.29 8.92
C PRO A 533 0.83 -5.91 9.26
N LEU A 534 0.23 -5.76 10.45
CA LEU A 534 -0.26 -4.49 10.99
C LEU A 534 0.83 -3.70 11.72
N GLY A 535 2.07 -4.21 11.74
CA GLY A 535 3.16 -3.71 12.58
C GLY A 535 3.05 -4.21 14.03
N GLY A 536 4.03 -3.82 14.84
CA GLY A 536 4.06 -4.12 16.29
C GLY A 536 3.44 -3.01 17.16
N ASN A 537 3.22 -1.82 16.61
CA ASN A 537 2.78 -0.67 17.41
C ASN A 537 1.26 -0.52 17.53
N LEU A 538 0.50 -1.03 16.55
CA LEU A 538 -0.96 -1.01 16.58
C LEU A 538 -1.48 -1.95 17.68
N VAL A 539 -2.25 -1.40 18.61
CA VAL A 539 -2.96 -2.14 19.66
C VAL A 539 -4.30 -1.47 19.90
N GLU A 540 -5.38 -2.19 19.62
CA GLU A 540 -6.74 -1.67 19.61
C GLU A 540 -7.78 -2.74 19.89
N GLY A 541 -8.95 -2.27 20.30
CA GLY A 541 -10.12 -3.07 20.54
C GLY A 541 -10.15 -3.65 21.94
N PRO A 542 -11.32 -4.09 22.38
CA PRO A 542 -11.51 -4.60 23.73
C PRO A 542 -10.75 -5.89 23.98
N ILE A 543 -10.32 -6.06 25.23
CA ILE A 543 -9.75 -7.31 25.71
C ILE A 543 -10.84 -8.38 25.72
N LEU A 544 -10.44 -9.60 25.31
CA LEU A 544 -11.32 -10.77 25.37
C LEU A 544 -11.63 -11.15 26.82
N ASP A 545 -12.91 -11.24 27.16
CA ASP A 545 -13.43 -11.81 28.40
C ASP A 545 -13.03 -13.29 28.49
N ALA A 546 -12.47 -13.71 29.62
CA ALA A 546 -12.00 -15.08 29.80
C ALA A 546 -13.09 -16.15 29.57
N LYS A 547 -14.36 -15.83 29.87
CA LYS A 547 -15.51 -16.73 29.64
C LYS A 547 -15.88 -16.91 28.16
N LEU A 548 -15.40 -16.03 27.28
CA LEU A 548 -15.61 -16.07 25.84
C LEU A 548 -14.44 -16.72 25.08
N GLU A 549 -13.44 -17.22 25.81
CA GLU A 549 -12.31 -17.93 25.20
C GLU A 549 -12.78 -19.09 24.31
N SER A 550 -12.22 -19.16 23.11
CA SER A 550 -12.58 -20.13 22.10
C SER A 550 -11.44 -20.32 21.10
N PHE A 551 -11.64 -21.15 20.08
CA PHE A 551 -10.66 -21.23 18.99
C PHE A 551 -10.50 -19.91 18.21
N ALA A 552 -11.52 -19.05 18.22
CA ALA A 552 -11.46 -17.69 17.66
C ALA A 552 -10.91 -16.64 18.64
N GLY A 553 -10.48 -17.06 19.83
CA GLY A 553 -10.02 -16.17 20.88
C GLY A 553 -9.29 -16.98 21.92
N TYR A 554 -8.08 -17.43 21.58
CA TYR A 554 -7.34 -18.36 22.44
C TYR A 554 -6.88 -17.72 23.74
N HIS A 555 -6.78 -16.40 23.86
CA HIS A 555 -6.21 -15.74 25.04
C HIS A 555 -6.80 -14.34 25.26
N THR A 556 -6.76 -13.87 26.50
CA THR A 556 -7.30 -12.56 26.93
C THR A 556 -6.45 -11.40 26.40
N MET A 557 -6.63 -11.05 25.13
CA MET A 557 -5.86 -10.02 24.43
C MET A 557 -6.79 -9.09 23.62
N PRO A 558 -6.34 -7.89 23.22
CA PRO A 558 -7.14 -6.99 22.39
C PRO A 558 -7.32 -7.56 20.97
N ILE A 559 -8.21 -6.95 20.17
CA ILE A 559 -8.46 -7.39 18.79
C ILE A 559 -7.19 -7.29 17.95
N THR A 560 -6.53 -6.13 17.96
CA THR A 560 -5.18 -5.99 17.41
C THR A 560 -4.18 -6.05 18.56
N HIS A 561 -3.38 -7.12 18.60
CA HIS A 561 -2.48 -7.40 19.72
C HIS A 561 -1.07 -6.79 19.53
N GLY A 562 -0.71 -6.50 18.28
CA GLY A 562 0.57 -5.91 17.87
C GLY A 562 1.78 -6.77 18.23
N MET A 563 1.68 -8.09 18.14
CA MET A 563 2.77 -9.02 18.46
C MET A 563 3.01 -9.96 17.29
N THR A 564 4.25 -10.43 17.11
CA THR A 564 4.56 -11.52 16.18
C THR A 564 4.13 -12.88 16.74
N THR A 565 4.11 -13.93 15.93
CA THR A 565 3.79 -15.28 16.40
C THR A 565 4.83 -15.79 17.40
N GLY A 566 6.11 -15.45 17.22
CA GLY A 566 7.18 -15.74 18.18
C GLY A 566 7.01 -15.03 19.52
N GLU A 567 6.64 -13.74 19.52
CA GLU A 567 6.32 -13.00 20.74
C GLU A 567 5.09 -13.59 21.46
N LEU A 568 4.04 -13.95 20.71
CA LEU A 568 2.84 -14.60 21.24
C LEU A 568 3.14 -15.98 21.83
N ALA A 569 4.01 -16.78 21.20
CA ALA A 569 4.41 -18.08 21.74
C ALA A 569 5.02 -17.95 23.14
N ARG A 570 5.89 -16.96 23.34
CA ARG A 570 6.51 -16.66 24.64
C ARG A 570 5.46 -16.21 25.67
N LEU A 571 4.56 -15.33 25.26
CA LEU A 571 3.48 -14.82 26.12
C LEU A 571 2.53 -15.95 26.54
N PHE A 572 2.03 -16.75 25.60
CA PHE A 572 1.14 -17.88 25.89
C PHE A 572 1.81 -18.90 26.82
N ASN A 573 3.07 -19.25 26.55
CA ASN A 573 3.81 -20.21 27.38
C ASN A 573 3.93 -19.75 28.83
N ALA A 574 4.16 -18.45 29.05
CA ALA A 574 4.29 -17.85 30.37
C ALA A 574 2.94 -17.64 31.07
N GLU A 575 2.00 -16.92 30.45
CA GLU A 575 0.74 -16.51 31.11
C GLU A 575 -0.21 -17.68 31.34
N ARG A 576 -0.23 -18.67 30.43
CA ARG A 576 -1.01 -19.90 30.62
C ARG A 576 -0.26 -20.98 31.40
N LYS A 577 0.97 -20.70 31.87
CA LYS A 577 1.80 -21.61 32.66
C LYS A 577 1.98 -22.97 31.98
N ILE A 578 2.17 -22.97 30.66
CA ILE A 578 2.28 -24.21 29.86
C ILE A 578 3.62 -24.90 30.19
N GLY A 579 4.72 -24.14 30.21
CA GLY A 579 6.05 -24.68 30.51
C GLY A 579 6.63 -25.57 29.41
N ALA A 580 6.23 -25.35 28.16
CA ALA A 580 6.84 -25.96 26.98
C ALA A 580 8.25 -25.40 26.73
N GLU A 581 9.13 -26.22 26.13
CA GLU A 581 10.42 -25.74 25.61
C GLU A 581 10.18 -25.00 24.29
N VAL A 582 10.32 -23.67 24.31
CA VAL A 582 10.05 -22.81 23.14
C VAL A 582 11.34 -22.13 22.69
N GLU A 583 11.71 -22.34 21.43
CA GLU A 583 12.71 -21.55 20.72
C GLU A 583 12.03 -20.66 19.68
N VAL A 584 12.42 -19.38 19.61
CA VAL A 584 11.99 -18.48 18.54
C VAL A 584 13.19 -18.16 17.65
N VAL A 585 13.09 -18.49 16.36
CA VAL A 585 14.04 -18.01 15.35
C VAL A 585 13.57 -16.62 14.94
N ARG A 586 14.25 -15.60 15.49
CA ARG A 586 13.86 -14.19 15.36
C ARG A 586 13.98 -13.70 13.92
N LEU A 587 13.15 -12.73 13.58
CA LEU A 587 13.30 -11.91 12.39
C LEU A 587 14.64 -11.15 12.41
N SER A 588 15.22 -10.95 11.23
CA SER A 588 16.33 -10.01 11.03
C SER A 588 15.85 -8.79 10.26
N GLY A 589 16.19 -7.58 10.72
CA GLY A 589 15.83 -6.31 10.04
C GLY A 589 14.40 -5.80 10.27
N TRP A 590 13.51 -6.56 10.90
CA TRP A 590 12.16 -6.08 11.25
C TRP A 590 12.17 -5.20 12.51
N LYS A 591 11.30 -4.18 12.50
CA LYS A 591 11.06 -3.23 13.58
C LYS A 591 9.56 -3.06 13.75
N ARG A 592 9.11 -2.66 14.94
CA ARG A 592 7.67 -2.61 15.26
C ARG A 592 6.89 -1.57 14.48
N ASP A 593 7.55 -0.55 13.94
CA ASP A 593 6.95 0.48 13.07
C ASP A 593 6.86 0.06 11.59
N LEU A 594 7.47 -1.06 11.20
CA LEU A 594 7.41 -1.57 9.82
C LEU A 594 6.12 -2.37 9.58
N LEU A 595 5.26 -1.84 8.71
CA LEU A 595 4.13 -2.56 8.11
C LEU A 595 4.62 -3.57 7.06
N PHE A 596 3.80 -4.57 6.74
CA PHE A 596 4.18 -5.66 5.82
C PHE A 596 4.72 -5.16 4.47
N ASP A 597 4.07 -4.16 3.85
CA ASP A 597 4.45 -3.64 2.53
C ASP A 597 5.84 -2.99 2.51
N ALA A 598 6.36 -2.61 3.68
CA ALA A 598 7.69 -2.03 3.83
C ALA A 598 8.78 -3.09 4.11
N THR A 599 8.41 -4.37 4.29
CA THR A 599 9.36 -5.45 4.61
C THR A 599 10.10 -6.00 3.39
N GLY A 600 9.55 -5.80 2.19
CA GLY A 600 10.02 -6.41 0.94
C GLY A 600 9.68 -7.90 0.79
N LEU A 601 8.95 -8.49 1.74
CA LEU A 601 8.51 -9.89 1.66
C LEU A 601 7.31 -10.04 0.72
N PRO A 602 7.20 -11.17 -0.01
CA PRO A 602 6.02 -11.45 -0.82
C PRO A 602 4.79 -11.68 0.07
N TRP A 603 3.66 -11.07 -0.29
CA TRP A 603 2.37 -11.40 0.33
C TRP A 603 1.79 -12.64 -0.35
N ILE A 604 1.70 -13.73 0.40
CA ILE A 604 0.95 -14.93 0.02
C ILE A 604 -0.33 -14.94 0.82
N ASN A 605 -1.48 -15.02 0.14
CA ASN A 605 -2.80 -14.95 0.75
C ASN A 605 -2.94 -15.97 1.89
N PRO A 606 -2.98 -15.56 3.17
CA PRO A 606 -3.01 -16.52 4.27
C PRO A 606 -4.30 -17.35 4.31
N SER A 607 -5.37 -16.86 3.68
CA SER A 607 -6.60 -17.59 3.37
C SER A 607 -7.20 -17.12 2.04
N PRO A 608 -8.15 -17.86 1.42
CA PRO A 608 -8.71 -17.52 0.10
C PRO A 608 -9.36 -16.12 0.00
N ASN A 609 -9.82 -15.59 1.13
CA ASN A 609 -10.44 -14.26 1.23
C ASN A 609 -9.50 -13.20 1.82
N MET A 610 -8.29 -13.57 2.23
CA MET A 610 -7.28 -12.64 2.76
C MET A 610 -6.22 -12.36 1.69
N ARG A 611 -6.60 -11.54 0.70
CA ARG A 611 -5.90 -11.37 -0.58
C ARG A 611 -4.91 -10.20 -0.60
N SER A 612 -4.91 -9.36 0.43
CA SER A 612 -3.99 -8.22 0.53
C SER A 612 -3.72 -7.81 1.98
N VAL A 613 -2.62 -7.09 2.20
CA VAL A 613 -2.30 -6.47 3.50
C VAL A 613 -3.36 -5.42 3.89
N ARG A 614 -3.99 -4.77 2.91
CA ARG A 614 -5.13 -3.87 3.11
C ARG A 614 -6.31 -4.61 3.74
N GLN A 615 -6.61 -5.81 3.25
CA GLN A 615 -7.66 -6.65 3.79
C GLN A 615 -7.32 -7.14 5.21
N ALA A 616 -6.05 -7.46 5.49
CA ALA A 616 -5.61 -7.78 6.85
C ALA A 616 -5.87 -6.61 7.82
N TRP A 617 -5.62 -5.38 7.38
CA TRP A 617 -5.91 -4.18 8.17
C TRP A 617 -7.41 -4.00 8.44
N LEU A 618 -8.24 -4.04 7.40
CA LEU A 618 -9.68 -3.85 7.55
C LEU A 618 -10.35 -5.00 8.31
N TYR A 619 -9.84 -6.23 8.17
CA TYR A 619 -10.36 -7.41 8.85
C TYR A 619 -10.36 -7.26 10.37
N ALA A 620 -9.43 -6.50 10.97
CA ALA A 620 -9.43 -6.22 12.41
C ALA A 620 -10.66 -5.39 12.89
N GLY A 621 -11.37 -4.73 11.98
CA GLY A 621 -12.63 -4.04 12.26
C GLY A 621 -13.86 -4.70 11.65
N VAL A 622 -13.71 -5.32 10.49
CA VAL A 622 -14.81 -5.92 9.73
C VAL A 622 -15.08 -7.36 10.18
N GLY A 623 -14.07 -8.08 10.65
CA GLY A 623 -14.17 -9.52 10.91
C GLY A 623 -15.17 -9.90 12.01
N PHE A 624 -15.44 -9.03 12.98
CA PHE A 624 -16.50 -9.30 13.97
C PHE A 624 -17.92 -9.11 13.41
N LEU A 625 -18.08 -8.39 12.29
CA LEU A 625 -19.36 -8.24 11.60
C LEU A 625 -19.74 -9.51 10.82
N GLU A 626 -18.79 -10.42 10.56
CA GLU A 626 -19.04 -11.68 9.84
C GLU A 626 -20.06 -12.61 10.51
N THR A 627 -20.26 -12.44 11.81
CA THR A 627 -21.19 -13.23 12.61
C THR A 627 -22.63 -12.70 12.56
N LEU A 628 -22.80 -11.51 11.98
CA LEU A 628 -24.07 -10.82 11.81
C LEU A 628 -24.68 -11.17 10.43
N PRO A 629 -25.98 -10.91 10.20
CA PRO A 629 -26.62 -11.10 8.89
C PRO A 629 -26.18 -10.03 7.88
N LEU A 630 -24.88 -9.90 7.66
CA LEU A 630 -24.22 -8.96 6.77
C LEU A 630 -23.25 -9.72 5.87
N SER A 631 -23.23 -9.37 4.59
CA SER A 631 -22.10 -9.72 3.74
C SER A 631 -20.93 -8.80 4.08
N VAL A 632 -19.74 -9.37 4.27
CA VAL A 632 -18.47 -8.64 4.41
C VAL A 632 -17.66 -8.70 3.11
N GLY A 633 -18.32 -8.85 1.96
CA GLY A 633 -17.68 -8.90 0.65
C GLY A 633 -17.04 -10.25 0.27
N ARG A 634 -17.16 -11.30 1.11
CA ARG A 634 -16.84 -12.66 0.66
C ARG A 634 -17.68 -13.02 -0.56
N GLY A 635 -17.08 -13.70 -1.55
CA GLY A 635 -17.72 -13.95 -2.84
C GLY A 635 -17.68 -12.76 -3.81
N THR A 636 -16.94 -11.71 -3.50
CA THR A 636 -16.64 -10.59 -4.42
C THR A 636 -15.12 -10.52 -4.70
N ASP A 637 -14.71 -9.54 -5.50
CA ASP A 637 -13.29 -9.29 -5.77
C ASP A 637 -12.54 -8.68 -4.57
N THR A 638 -13.25 -8.02 -3.66
CA THR A 638 -12.71 -7.22 -2.55
C THR A 638 -13.27 -7.61 -1.16
N PRO A 639 -13.09 -8.88 -0.70
CA PRO A 639 -13.53 -9.30 0.62
C PRO A 639 -12.94 -8.41 1.72
N PHE A 640 -13.75 -8.13 2.75
CA PHE A 640 -13.46 -7.25 3.89
C PHE A 640 -13.27 -5.76 3.56
N GLU A 641 -13.23 -5.38 2.29
CA GLU A 641 -13.25 -3.97 1.87
C GLU A 641 -14.67 -3.46 1.59
N ILE A 642 -15.67 -4.34 1.61
CA ILE A 642 -17.09 -4.00 1.43
C ILE A 642 -17.89 -4.65 2.54
N ILE A 643 -18.92 -3.95 3.02
CA ILE A 643 -20.00 -4.56 3.80
C ILE A 643 -21.37 -4.23 3.19
N GLY A 644 -22.34 -5.13 3.32
CA GLY A 644 -23.68 -4.88 2.80
C GLY A 644 -24.70 -5.99 3.03
N ALA A 645 -25.94 -5.70 2.67
CA ALA A 645 -27.03 -6.66 2.66
C ALA A 645 -28.15 -6.20 1.70
N PRO A 646 -29.05 -7.09 1.26
CA PRO A 646 -30.19 -6.70 0.42
C PRO A 646 -31.11 -5.66 1.06
N TRP A 647 -31.12 -5.59 2.40
CA TRP A 647 -31.93 -4.66 3.18
C TRP A 647 -31.19 -3.39 3.63
N LEU A 648 -29.90 -3.28 3.36
CA LEU A 648 -29.06 -2.19 3.88
C LEU A 648 -29.11 -0.96 2.96
N ASP A 649 -29.39 0.21 3.52
CA ASP A 649 -29.29 1.49 2.82
C ASP A 649 -27.83 1.98 2.81
N GLY A 650 -27.09 1.56 1.78
CA GLY A 650 -25.68 1.93 1.61
C GLY A 650 -25.44 3.44 1.51
N VAL A 651 -26.37 4.21 0.94
CA VAL A 651 -26.24 5.67 0.78
C VAL A 651 -26.34 6.36 2.14
N ALA A 652 -27.36 6.02 2.92
CA ALA A 652 -27.56 6.61 4.23
C ALA A 652 -26.47 6.19 5.24
N ILE A 653 -25.95 4.97 5.13
CA ILE A 653 -24.85 4.48 5.96
C ILE A 653 -23.53 5.17 5.60
N ALA A 654 -23.19 5.29 4.31
CA ALA A 654 -21.99 6.01 3.88
C ALA A 654 -22.02 7.47 4.30
N ALA A 655 -23.16 8.15 4.14
CA ALA A 655 -23.33 9.54 4.55
C ALA A 655 -23.13 9.73 6.06
N ASP A 656 -23.72 8.88 6.90
CA ASP A 656 -23.52 8.90 8.36
C ASP A 656 -22.04 8.70 8.70
N LEU A 657 -21.41 7.64 8.19
CA LEU A 657 -20.02 7.32 8.51
C LEU A 657 -19.04 8.40 8.04
N ASN A 658 -19.24 8.98 6.86
CA ASN A 658 -18.39 10.07 6.38
C ASN A 658 -18.58 11.35 7.21
N ALA A 659 -19.78 11.63 7.71
CA ALA A 659 -20.03 12.76 8.62
C ALA A 659 -19.32 12.60 9.97
N ARG A 660 -18.99 11.37 10.39
CA ARG A 660 -18.20 11.10 11.61
C ARG A 660 -16.71 11.42 11.45
N GLY A 661 -16.21 11.66 10.23
CA GLY A 661 -14.84 12.11 9.98
C GLY A 661 -13.75 11.12 10.41
N LEU A 662 -13.99 9.81 10.25
CA LEU A 662 -13.08 8.77 10.71
C LEU A 662 -11.70 8.89 10.01
N PRO A 663 -10.59 8.99 10.76
CA PRO A 663 -9.27 9.20 10.16
C PRO A 663 -8.84 8.04 9.26
N GLY A 664 -8.21 8.37 8.13
CA GLY A 664 -7.58 7.41 7.22
C GLY A 664 -8.54 6.51 6.42
N VAL A 665 -9.85 6.67 6.58
CA VAL A 665 -10.86 5.90 5.83
C VAL A 665 -11.94 6.81 5.24
N THR A 666 -12.61 6.34 4.20
CA THR A 666 -13.81 6.97 3.61
C THR A 666 -14.75 5.87 3.16
N PHE A 667 -16.05 6.12 3.21
CA PHE A 667 -17.08 5.14 2.86
C PHE A 667 -17.79 5.58 1.59
N VAL A 668 -17.80 4.70 0.59
CA VAL A 668 -18.46 4.96 -0.70
C VAL A 668 -19.68 4.05 -0.79
N PRO A 669 -20.88 4.58 -1.01
CA PRO A 669 -22.06 3.74 -1.20
C PRO A 669 -21.86 2.87 -2.44
N THR A 670 -22.19 1.59 -2.33
CA THR A 670 -21.98 0.62 -3.41
C THR A 670 -23.14 -0.37 -3.49
N ARG A 671 -23.26 -1.00 -4.66
CA ARG A 671 -24.12 -2.18 -4.87
C ARG A 671 -23.25 -3.32 -5.36
N PHE A 672 -23.48 -4.51 -4.83
CA PHE A 672 -22.71 -5.68 -5.19
C PHE A 672 -23.54 -6.95 -5.02
N LYS A 673 -23.13 -8.01 -5.72
CA LYS A 673 -23.79 -9.31 -5.69
C LYS A 673 -22.75 -10.39 -5.40
N PRO A 674 -22.68 -10.92 -4.17
CA PRO A 674 -21.77 -12.00 -3.83
C PRO A 674 -22.01 -13.24 -4.70
N SER A 675 -20.94 -13.88 -5.17
CA SER A 675 -20.99 -15.16 -5.88
C SER A 675 -21.05 -16.37 -4.95
N SER A 676 -20.68 -16.18 -3.68
CA SER A 676 -20.67 -17.19 -2.62
C SER A 676 -20.88 -16.54 -1.25
N SER A 677 -21.00 -17.35 -0.19
CA SER A 677 -21.20 -16.88 1.19
C SER A 677 -22.54 -16.16 1.43
N VAL A 678 -22.61 -15.32 2.47
CA VAL A 678 -23.82 -14.61 2.92
C VAL A 678 -24.39 -13.74 1.79
N TYR A 679 -25.68 -13.91 1.53
CA TYR A 679 -26.42 -13.27 0.43
C TYR A 679 -25.92 -13.59 -0.99
N SER A 680 -25.30 -14.76 -1.18
CA SER A 680 -24.95 -15.26 -2.50
C SER A 680 -26.11 -15.16 -3.49
N GLY A 681 -25.85 -14.59 -4.67
CA GLY A 681 -26.83 -14.42 -5.74
C GLY A 681 -27.78 -13.24 -5.59
N LEU A 682 -27.79 -12.55 -4.44
CA LEU A 682 -28.68 -11.43 -4.16
C LEU A 682 -27.97 -10.08 -4.33
N ASP A 683 -28.67 -9.13 -4.95
CA ASP A 683 -28.19 -7.75 -5.04
C ASP A 683 -28.26 -7.09 -3.66
N SER A 684 -27.12 -6.56 -3.20
CA SER A 684 -26.92 -6.02 -1.87
C SER A 684 -26.51 -4.56 -1.95
N GLY A 685 -27.23 -3.70 -1.22
CA GLY A 685 -26.79 -2.34 -0.93
C GLY A 685 -25.72 -2.36 0.17
N GLY A 686 -24.76 -1.45 0.10
CA GLY A 686 -23.68 -1.45 1.07
C GLY A 686 -22.73 -0.27 0.98
N VAL A 687 -21.61 -0.42 1.68
CA VAL A 687 -20.52 0.56 1.67
C VAL A 687 -19.21 -0.15 1.34
N GLN A 688 -18.50 0.40 0.35
CA GLN A 688 -17.09 0.13 0.11
C GLN A 688 -16.29 1.00 1.08
N ILE A 689 -15.38 0.38 1.81
CA ILE A 689 -14.44 1.02 2.73
C ILE A 689 -13.18 1.33 1.92
N PHE A 690 -12.87 2.62 1.84
CA PHE A 690 -11.69 3.13 1.18
C PHE A 690 -10.62 3.50 2.22
N LEU A 691 -9.61 2.65 2.40
CA LEU A 691 -8.49 2.88 3.31
C LEU A 691 -7.38 3.66 2.61
N TRP A 692 -7.21 4.93 2.98
CA TRP A 692 -6.24 5.83 2.37
C TRP A 692 -5.06 6.20 3.31
N ASP A 693 -5.20 6.11 4.64
CA ASP A 693 -4.06 6.32 5.56
C ASP A 693 -4.11 5.35 6.75
N ARG A 694 -3.24 4.33 6.70
CA ARG A 694 -3.06 3.36 7.80
C ARG A 694 -2.42 3.95 9.04
N ALA A 695 -1.64 5.03 8.93
CA ALA A 695 -1.00 5.61 10.11
C ALA A 695 -2.04 6.24 11.05
N THR A 696 -3.07 6.86 10.47
CA THR A 696 -4.15 7.50 11.24
C THR A 696 -5.36 6.60 11.44
N SER A 697 -5.59 5.61 10.57
CA SER A 697 -6.72 4.68 10.70
C SER A 697 -6.65 3.85 11.98
N ARG A 698 -7.81 3.56 12.55
CA ARG A 698 -8.04 2.69 13.72
C ARG A 698 -9.06 1.62 13.36
N PRO A 699 -8.65 0.43 12.87
CA PRO A 699 -9.58 -0.53 12.28
C PRO A 699 -10.63 -1.05 13.28
N SER A 700 -10.27 -1.28 14.54
CA SER A 700 -11.25 -1.78 15.52
C SER A 700 -12.28 -0.70 15.88
N GLU A 701 -11.86 0.57 15.98
CA GLU A 701 -12.75 1.73 16.18
C GLU A 701 -13.70 1.90 14.97
N MET A 702 -13.16 1.83 13.76
CA MET A 702 -13.95 1.86 12.51
C MET A 702 -15.05 0.79 12.53
N GLY A 703 -14.74 -0.43 12.96
CA GLY A 703 -15.71 -1.51 13.08
C GLY A 703 -16.86 -1.19 14.07
N ILE A 704 -16.57 -0.51 15.18
CA ILE A 704 -17.60 -0.05 16.13
C ILE A 704 -18.50 1.02 15.49
N HIS A 705 -17.92 1.97 14.77
CA HIS A 705 -18.72 2.97 14.05
C HIS A 705 -19.59 2.34 12.95
N LEU A 706 -19.07 1.35 12.22
CA LEU A 706 -19.84 0.58 11.22
C LEU A 706 -21.03 -0.12 11.88
N LEU A 707 -20.80 -0.87 12.96
CA LEU A 707 -21.86 -1.58 13.68
C LEU A 707 -22.93 -0.63 14.22
N ASP A 708 -22.51 0.49 14.82
CA ASP A 708 -23.42 1.52 15.32
C ASP A 708 -24.27 2.16 14.21
N ALA A 709 -23.66 2.56 13.09
CA ALA A 709 -24.37 3.16 11.96
C ALA A 709 -25.45 2.22 11.41
N ILE A 710 -25.12 0.93 11.25
CA ILE A 710 -26.05 -0.10 10.76
C ILE A 710 -27.18 -0.33 11.78
N ARG A 711 -26.84 -0.51 13.06
CA ARG A 711 -27.81 -0.79 14.11
C ARG A 711 -28.81 0.35 14.31
N ARG A 712 -28.36 1.61 14.29
CA ARG A 712 -29.26 2.76 14.45
C ARG A 712 -30.29 2.87 13.34
N ARG A 713 -29.91 2.52 12.12
CA ARG A 713 -30.81 2.58 10.95
C ARG A 713 -31.67 1.33 10.77
N HIS A 714 -31.18 0.19 11.23
CA HIS A 714 -31.83 -1.11 11.06
C HIS A 714 -31.88 -1.89 12.39
N PRO A 715 -32.49 -1.34 13.46
CA PRO A 715 -32.48 -1.94 14.80
C PRO A 715 -33.18 -3.31 14.84
N ASP A 716 -34.19 -3.48 14.00
CA ASP A 716 -34.95 -4.70 13.75
C ASP A 716 -34.11 -5.83 13.12
N ARG A 717 -33.01 -5.50 12.44
CA ARG A 717 -32.09 -6.47 11.83
C ARG A 717 -31.01 -6.96 12.79
N LEU A 718 -30.68 -6.18 13.81
CA LEU A 718 -29.63 -6.47 14.79
C LEU A 718 -30.18 -6.42 16.23
N PRO A 719 -31.20 -7.24 16.58
CA PRO A 719 -31.62 -7.38 17.97
C PRO A 719 -30.51 -8.00 18.82
N ARG A 720 -30.65 -7.91 20.16
CA ARG A 720 -29.69 -8.42 21.14
C ARG A 720 -29.17 -9.82 20.82
N GLU A 721 -30.07 -10.76 20.55
CA GLU A 721 -29.72 -12.16 20.25
C GLU A 721 -28.82 -12.30 19.01
N VAL A 722 -28.98 -11.41 18.03
CA VAL A 722 -28.14 -11.36 16.83
C VAL A 722 -26.80 -10.68 17.13
N LEU A 723 -26.79 -9.58 17.89
CA LEU A 723 -25.55 -8.93 18.31
C LEU A 723 -24.65 -9.84 19.14
N MET A 724 -25.23 -10.65 20.03
CA MET A 724 -24.50 -11.62 20.84
C MET A 724 -23.72 -12.65 20.00
N ARG A 725 -24.07 -12.85 18.72
CA ARG A 725 -23.28 -13.71 17.81
C ARG A 725 -21.89 -13.15 17.53
N SER A 726 -21.71 -11.84 17.69
CA SER A 726 -20.41 -11.16 17.56
C SER A 726 -19.62 -11.09 18.86
N ALA A 727 -20.18 -11.58 19.98
CA ALA A 727 -19.57 -11.43 21.29
C ALA A 727 -18.20 -12.11 21.39
N ASP A 728 -17.97 -13.26 20.75
CA ASP A 728 -16.66 -13.94 20.74
C ASP A 728 -15.60 -13.17 19.93
N ARG A 729 -16.02 -12.48 18.85
CA ARG A 729 -15.12 -11.72 17.97
C ARG A 729 -14.85 -10.31 18.50
N ILE A 730 -15.86 -9.60 19.00
CA ILE A 730 -15.68 -8.34 19.74
C ILE A 730 -14.91 -8.66 21.03
N GLY A 731 -15.30 -9.72 21.73
CA GLY A 731 -14.61 -10.29 22.87
C GLY A 731 -15.06 -9.73 24.23
N ASN A 732 -16.01 -8.81 24.28
CA ASN A 732 -16.42 -8.19 25.54
C ASN A 732 -17.94 -8.02 25.59
N GLU A 733 -18.61 -8.73 26.50
CA GLU A 733 -20.07 -8.70 26.61
C GLU A 733 -20.60 -7.33 27.07
N ALA A 734 -19.82 -6.59 27.87
CA ALA A 734 -20.22 -5.27 28.34
C ALA A 734 -20.36 -4.30 27.18
N ILE A 735 -19.51 -4.41 26.15
CA ILE A 735 -19.63 -3.62 24.91
C ILE A 735 -20.88 -3.99 24.12
N ILE A 736 -21.24 -5.28 24.05
CA ILE A 736 -22.52 -5.68 23.43
C ILE A 736 -23.69 -5.01 24.17
N SER A 737 -23.64 -5.00 25.51
CA SER A 737 -24.65 -4.33 26.33
C SER A 737 -24.63 -2.79 26.17
N MET A 738 -23.49 -2.19 25.84
CA MET A 738 -23.42 -0.76 25.50
C MET A 738 -24.14 -0.44 24.19
N PHE A 739 -23.95 -1.27 23.15
CA PHE A 739 -24.74 -1.14 21.91
C PHE A 739 -26.24 -1.32 22.16
N GLU A 740 -26.62 -2.27 23.02
CA GLU A 740 -28.02 -2.49 23.41
C GLU A 740 -28.65 -1.24 24.01
N ARG A 741 -27.93 -0.56 24.91
CA ARG A 741 -28.37 0.69 25.55
C ARG A 741 -28.23 1.94 24.66
N GLY A 742 -27.78 1.79 23.42
CA GLY A 742 -27.61 2.92 22.49
C GLY A 742 -26.43 3.84 22.83
N ALA A 743 -25.39 3.32 23.48
CA ALA A 743 -24.18 4.10 23.75
C ALA A 743 -23.54 4.59 22.45
N ALA A 744 -23.00 5.81 22.47
CA ALA A 744 -22.25 6.35 21.34
C ALA A 744 -20.94 5.56 21.12
N PRO A 745 -20.48 5.41 19.86
CA PRO A 745 -19.20 4.77 19.55
C PRO A 745 -18.03 5.26 20.38
N GLU A 746 -17.96 6.58 20.64
CA GLU A 746 -16.87 7.20 21.39
C GLU A 746 -16.84 6.71 22.84
N ALA A 747 -18.01 6.50 23.45
CA ALA A 747 -18.11 5.94 24.80
C ALA A 747 -17.69 4.47 24.81
N ILE A 748 -18.06 3.70 23.79
CA ILE A 748 -17.64 2.30 23.62
C ILE A 748 -16.12 2.23 23.46
N ILE A 749 -15.55 3.05 22.59
CA ILE A 749 -14.11 3.10 22.32
C ILE A 749 -13.32 3.53 23.56
N ALA A 750 -13.83 4.49 24.32
CA ALA A 750 -13.22 4.94 25.57
C ALA A 750 -13.16 3.82 26.62
N SER A 751 -14.14 2.89 26.62
CA SER A 751 -14.26 1.86 27.66
C SER A 751 -13.09 0.88 27.74
N TRP A 752 -12.38 0.63 26.63
CA TRP A 752 -11.26 -0.33 26.60
C TRP A 752 -9.87 0.32 26.65
N GLN A 753 -9.77 1.66 26.67
CA GLN A 753 -8.46 2.33 26.55
C GLN A 753 -7.53 2.03 27.72
N THR A 754 -8.09 1.92 28.94
CA THR A 754 -7.35 1.50 30.15
C THR A 754 -6.78 0.10 29.95
N ASP A 755 -7.62 -0.85 29.51
CA ASP A 755 -7.21 -2.24 29.31
C ASP A 755 -6.16 -2.39 28.20
N VAL A 756 -6.26 -1.58 27.13
CA VAL A 756 -5.24 -1.50 26.08
C VAL A 756 -3.90 -0.98 26.62
N ALA A 757 -3.93 0.02 27.50
CA ALA A 757 -2.73 0.53 28.16
C ALA A 757 -2.10 -0.54 29.08
N GLU A 758 -2.92 -1.31 29.80
CA GLU A 758 -2.47 -2.45 30.59
C GLU A 758 -1.89 -3.57 29.72
N TRP A 759 -2.54 -3.91 28.61
CA TRP A 759 -2.01 -4.88 27.64
C TRP A 759 -0.63 -4.49 27.12
N LYS A 760 -0.41 -3.21 26.80
CA LYS A 760 0.90 -2.71 26.35
C LYS A 760 2.00 -2.94 27.40
N LYS A 761 1.69 -2.80 28.70
CA LYS A 761 2.60 -3.14 29.80
C LYS A 761 2.79 -4.65 29.91
N ARG A 762 1.69 -5.40 29.84
CA ARG A 762 1.63 -6.86 29.98
C ARG A 762 2.45 -7.59 28.92
N ARG A 763 2.40 -7.13 27.66
CA ARG A 763 3.17 -7.74 26.56
C ARG A 763 4.66 -7.40 26.57
N ALA A 764 5.06 -6.30 27.23
CA ALA A 764 6.42 -5.74 27.14
C ALA A 764 7.56 -6.75 27.42
N PRO A 765 7.47 -7.63 28.44
CA PRO A 765 8.52 -8.62 28.73
C PRO A 765 8.71 -9.67 27.62
N PHE A 766 7.72 -9.83 26.74
CA PHE A 766 7.71 -10.84 25.70
C PHE A 766 8.14 -10.31 24.34
N LEU A 767 8.23 -8.98 24.18
CA LEU A 767 8.63 -8.36 22.93
C LEU A 767 10.06 -8.74 22.54
N LEU A 768 10.25 -8.99 21.26
CA LEU A 768 11.52 -9.41 20.67
C LEU A 768 12.13 -8.34 19.76
N TYR A 769 11.38 -7.31 19.40
CA TYR A 769 11.78 -6.34 18.38
C TYR A 769 11.68 -4.92 18.92
N PRO A 770 12.59 -4.02 18.48
CA PRO A 770 12.60 -2.62 18.89
C PRO A 770 11.45 -1.81 18.29
#